data_AF-A0A9P5UK07-F1
#
_entry.id   AF-A0A9P5UK07-F1
#
_cell.length_a   1.000
_cell.length_b   1.000
_cell.length_c   1.000
_cell.angle_alpha   90.00
_cell.angle_beta   90.00
_cell.angle_gamma   90.00
#
_symmetry.space_group_name_H-M   'P 1'
#
loop_
_entity.id
_entity.type
_entity.pdbx_description
1 polymer ?
#
loop_
_entity_poly.entity_id
_entity_poly.type
_entity_poly.pdbx_seq_one_letter_code
_entity_poly.pdbx_strand_id
1 'polypeptide(L)'
;MLRSLARTAMAARSRMTTTISSPAAKSYYSTALRSTAIPVGRKSVNMAYNSIRSFTSETTSADQEANEEKVIGESKKKTFQAETRKLLDIVTHSLYSEKEVFVRELVSNASDALEKLRHSQLTDSSLDSGKPLEIHISVDEAKNTFTIQDFGIGMTEEEAISNLGTIARSGSKAFLENLKEEGNAGTTKDKIIGQFGVGFYSAFMVGSEIKVYTRSVKPGSKGYCWTSDGSGSYEIAEAENVAVGTKIVITLRDDCKEYAKEELIDKIIKKYSNFVDYPVLLNSKKINAVQPLWTKDKNEITEQDHIEFYRYVAGAWDNPQFKLVYKTDSPLAISSLLYVPQRHMEVLGMQREEPGVSLYSRKVMIQAKSKALLPEWLRFVKGVVDCEDLPLNVSRELLQDQSLSKLRQVLTGRVVKWLESEAKSDAKAYNAFFEEFGNFIKEGVCTETESNRVNVAKLLRYESSAGASGEVFSLKEYIDRMKEGQENIYYTCVPKRKFAEESPYFEEFKNKGVEVLFLYDTVDEFVVNNLRQVGQHKLVSIDAADIQDKVLETSSKEDKTSESEGLSKEEAKLEAENIADWFRETLGMQVRKVDVSKRQMSHPAVVTEHDSPAVRKMMAMMSGAAKVGESSMPPTPTTLEINVNHPIIKKVWAVKSQDPEFAKQVAEQIYDNALIAAGVLDDPRSMLKRLNTIMEASLTANATSKSQGTVMEPKKIEVVEGEKL
;
A
#
# COMPACT_ATOMS: atom_id res chain seq x y z
N MET A 1 -28.38 -31.10 10.57
CA MET A 1 -29.46 -31.93 9.98
C MET A 1 -28.85 -32.78 8.88
N LEU A 2 -28.49 -34.04 9.15
CA LEU A 2 -27.79 -34.95 8.22
C LEU A 2 -28.64 -36.21 7.98
N ARG A 3 -29.30 -36.31 6.81
CA ARG A 3 -29.78 -37.55 6.13
C ARG A 3 -30.63 -37.21 4.90
N SER A 4 -30.72 -38.16 3.96
CA SER A 4 -31.27 -38.07 2.58
C SER A 4 -30.46 -37.14 1.65
N LEU A 5 -29.55 -37.66 0.82
CA LEU A 5 -29.74 -38.49 -0.38
C LEU A 5 -30.47 -37.71 -1.50
N ALA A 6 -29.85 -37.34 -2.61
CA ALA A 6 -28.95 -38.13 -3.47
C ALA A 6 -29.61 -39.43 -3.96
N ARG A 7 -30.67 -39.27 -4.77
CA ARG A 7 -31.26 -40.29 -5.63
C ARG A 7 -31.68 -39.65 -6.97
N THR A 8 -31.83 -40.50 -8.00
CA THR A 8 -32.40 -40.19 -9.32
C THR A 8 -31.57 -39.29 -10.23
N ALA A 9 -30.52 -39.89 -10.82
CA ALA A 9 -30.10 -39.51 -12.17
C ALA A 9 -31.03 -40.13 -13.24
N MET A 10 -30.91 -39.66 -14.49
CA MET A 10 -31.50 -40.23 -15.72
C MET A 10 -33.03 -40.15 -15.92
N ALA A 11 -33.50 -38.98 -16.37
CA ALA A 11 -34.55 -38.80 -17.38
C ALA A 11 -34.40 -37.40 -18.02
N ALA A 12 -34.58 -37.17 -19.33
CA ALA A 12 -34.79 -38.08 -20.46
C ALA A 12 -34.09 -37.53 -21.72
N ARG A 13 -33.88 -38.39 -22.74
CA ARG A 13 -33.35 -37.99 -24.06
C ARG A 13 -34.48 -37.55 -25.01
N SER A 14 -34.09 -36.73 -25.99
CA SER A 14 -34.72 -36.48 -27.30
C SER A 14 -36.12 -35.85 -27.38
N ARG A 15 -36.20 -34.73 -28.12
CA ARG A 15 -37.11 -34.56 -29.26
C ARG A 15 -36.36 -33.90 -30.43
N MET A 16 -36.43 -34.52 -31.60
CA MET A 16 -36.26 -34.02 -33.00
C MET A 16 -35.17 -32.95 -33.29
N THR A 17 -34.11 -33.21 -34.08
CA THR A 17 -34.03 -33.45 -35.55
C THR A 17 -34.59 -32.31 -36.42
N THR A 18 -33.87 -31.67 -37.36
CA THR A 18 -32.52 -31.96 -37.93
C THR A 18 -31.66 -30.67 -38.08
N THR A 19 -30.94 -30.23 -39.14
CA THR A 19 -30.76 -30.64 -40.55
C THR A 19 -29.48 -30.02 -41.18
N ILE A 20 -28.85 -30.72 -42.13
CA ILE A 20 -27.97 -30.25 -43.25
C ILE A 20 -26.57 -29.60 -42.99
N SER A 21 -25.54 -30.35 -43.44
CA SER A 21 -24.21 -30.03 -44.00
C SER A 21 -23.27 -28.93 -43.46
N SER A 22 -22.00 -29.34 -43.24
CA SER A 22 -20.78 -28.53 -43.38
C SER A 22 -20.19 -28.65 -44.80
N PRO A 23 -19.34 -27.69 -45.23
CA PRO A 23 -18.00 -28.07 -45.69
C PRO A 23 -16.86 -27.34 -44.95
N ALA A 24 -15.60 -27.64 -45.28
CA ALA A 24 -14.43 -27.30 -44.47
C ALA A 24 -13.37 -26.40 -45.15
N ALA A 25 -12.62 -25.65 -44.33
CA ALA A 25 -11.30 -25.08 -44.64
C ALA A 25 -10.46 -25.11 -43.36
N LYS A 26 -9.45 -25.98 -43.21
CA LYS A 26 -8.05 -25.87 -43.71
C LYS A 26 -7.31 -24.61 -43.24
N SER A 27 -6.35 -24.83 -42.35
CA SER A 27 -5.37 -23.84 -41.89
C SER A 27 -4.36 -23.49 -43.00
N TYR A 28 -4.12 -22.20 -43.20
CA TYR A 28 -2.93 -21.65 -43.85
C TYR A 28 -2.63 -20.27 -43.27
N TYR A 29 -1.47 -20.12 -42.61
CA TYR A 29 -0.73 -18.86 -42.59
C TYR A 29 0.76 -19.17 -42.49
N SER A 30 1.54 -18.71 -43.47
CA SER A 30 2.97 -18.95 -43.53
C SER A 30 3.70 -17.74 -44.10
N THR A 31 4.64 -17.21 -43.30
CA THR A 31 5.91 -16.63 -43.74
C THR A 31 5.88 -15.39 -44.65
N ALA A 32 6.35 -14.26 -44.10
CA ALA A 32 7.46 -13.52 -44.72
C ALA A 32 8.14 -12.51 -43.77
N LEU A 33 9.23 -12.92 -43.12
CA LEU A 33 10.36 -12.03 -42.81
C LEU A 33 11.64 -12.72 -43.28
N ARG A 34 12.33 -12.11 -44.24
CA ARG A 34 13.74 -12.41 -44.60
C ARG A 34 14.54 -11.18 -44.17
N SER A 35 15.55 -11.29 -43.30
CA SER A 35 16.79 -12.07 -43.44
C SER A 35 17.77 -11.46 -44.44
N THR A 36 18.79 -10.79 -43.88
CA THR A 36 20.09 -10.57 -44.50
C THR A 36 21.16 -10.93 -43.47
N ALA A 37 21.83 -12.06 -43.67
CA ALA A 37 22.96 -12.49 -42.85
C ALA A 37 24.02 -13.14 -43.76
N ILE A 38 25.27 -12.70 -43.62
CA ILE A 38 26.44 -13.33 -44.26
C ILE A 38 27.53 -13.48 -43.17
N PRO A 39 28.29 -14.60 -43.11
CA PRO A 39 28.84 -15.10 -41.85
C PRO A 39 30.37 -15.24 -41.80
N VAL A 40 30.93 -15.41 -40.59
CA VAL A 40 32.20 -16.13 -40.35
C VAL A 40 32.15 -16.85 -39.00
N GLY A 41 32.75 -18.05 -38.91
CA GLY A 41 33.56 -18.41 -37.72
C GLY A 41 32.95 -19.28 -36.61
N ARG A 42 32.57 -20.53 -36.90
CA ARG A 42 32.52 -21.57 -35.83
C ARG A 42 33.94 -21.98 -35.44
N LYS A 43 34.37 -21.69 -34.19
CA LYS A 43 35.45 -22.41 -33.50
C LYS A 43 34.99 -22.78 -32.09
N SER A 44 34.66 -24.05 -31.89
CA SER A 44 34.42 -24.64 -30.58
C SER A 44 35.75 -24.81 -29.86
N VAL A 45 36.06 -23.93 -28.91
CA VAL A 45 37.18 -24.12 -28.00
C VAL A 45 36.70 -24.98 -26.83
N ASN A 46 37.05 -26.27 -26.87
CA ASN A 46 36.93 -27.15 -25.71
C ASN A 46 37.98 -26.71 -24.67
N MET A 47 37.65 -25.71 -23.85
CA MET A 47 38.27 -25.56 -22.54
C MET A 47 37.86 -26.77 -21.71
N ALA A 48 38.72 -27.77 -21.65
CA ALA A 48 38.52 -28.88 -20.74
C ALA A 48 38.48 -28.33 -19.32
N TYR A 49 37.41 -28.63 -18.59
CA TYR A 49 37.47 -28.54 -17.13
C TYR A 49 38.52 -29.55 -16.69
N ASN A 50 39.73 -29.05 -16.42
CA ASN A 50 40.78 -29.85 -15.81
C ASN A 50 40.19 -30.46 -14.54
N SER A 51 40.27 -31.78 -14.43
CA SER A 51 39.86 -32.50 -13.24
C SER A 51 40.72 -32.03 -12.08
N ILE A 52 40.23 -31.05 -11.32
CA ILE A 52 40.62 -30.88 -9.93
C ILE A 52 40.30 -32.24 -9.30
N ARG A 53 41.35 -33.02 -9.04
CA ARG A 53 41.21 -34.24 -8.25
C ARG A 53 40.53 -33.81 -6.96
N SER A 54 39.32 -34.30 -6.75
CA SER A 54 38.75 -34.29 -5.41
C SER A 54 39.71 -35.06 -4.54
N PHE A 55 40.47 -34.34 -3.71
CA PHE A 55 40.89 -34.87 -2.42
C PHE A 55 39.61 -34.96 -1.56
N THR A 56 38.76 -35.91 -1.93
CA THR A 56 37.98 -36.65 -0.96
C THR A 56 39.00 -37.24 -0.01
N SER A 57 39.16 -36.61 1.16
CA SER A 57 39.41 -37.40 2.35
C SER A 57 38.22 -38.35 2.45
N GLU A 58 38.39 -39.56 1.96
CA GLU A 58 37.51 -40.68 2.29
C GLU A 58 37.76 -41.01 3.77
N THR A 59 37.29 -40.12 4.66
CA THR A 59 37.09 -40.44 6.07
C THR A 59 36.05 -41.55 6.07
N THR A 60 36.55 -42.77 6.21
CA THR A 60 35.75 -43.98 6.20
C THR A 60 34.85 -43.99 7.41
N SER A 61 33.82 -44.84 7.44
CA SER A 61 32.92 -44.93 8.60
C SER A 61 33.64 -45.29 9.91
N ALA A 62 34.85 -45.85 9.85
CA ALA A 62 35.69 -46.11 11.00
C ALA A 62 36.25 -44.84 11.67
N ASP A 63 36.43 -43.74 10.94
CA ASP A 63 36.97 -42.48 11.47
C ASP A 63 35.94 -41.70 12.30
N GLN A 64 34.64 -41.99 12.15
CA GLN A 64 33.57 -41.32 12.89
C GLN A 64 33.37 -41.88 14.31
N GLU A 65 33.49 -43.20 14.51
CA GLU A 65 33.34 -43.83 15.83
C GLU A 65 34.43 -43.42 16.85
N ALA A 66 35.57 -42.93 16.35
CA ALA A 66 36.71 -42.52 17.15
C ALA A 66 36.50 -41.23 17.97
N ASN A 67 35.57 -40.35 17.55
CA ASN A 67 35.57 -38.94 17.98
C ASN A 67 34.23 -38.42 18.55
N GLU A 68 33.26 -39.29 18.86
CA GLU A 68 32.04 -38.89 19.56
C GLU A 68 32.32 -38.42 21.01
N GLU A 69 31.53 -37.46 21.51
CA GLU A 69 31.66 -36.92 22.87
C GLU A 69 31.20 -37.94 23.93
N LYS A 70 32.11 -38.31 24.84
CA LYS A 70 31.91 -39.40 25.81
C LYS A 70 31.87 -38.85 27.23
N VAL A 71 30.79 -39.13 27.95
CA VAL A 71 30.66 -38.76 29.36
C VAL A 71 31.51 -39.72 30.21
N ILE A 72 32.43 -39.16 31.00
CA ILE A 72 33.43 -39.91 31.79
C ILE A 72 33.35 -39.65 33.30
N GLY A 73 32.78 -38.51 33.72
CA GLY A 73 32.67 -38.15 35.14
C GLY A 73 31.38 -38.64 35.79
N GLU A 74 31.37 -38.68 37.13
CA GLU A 74 30.14 -38.92 37.89
C GLU A 74 29.09 -37.84 37.60
N SER A 75 27.83 -38.27 37.36
CA SER A 75 26.71 -37.35 37.11
C SER A 75 26.28 -36.62 38.37
N LYS A 76 26.53 -35.30 38.43
CA LYS A 76 26.08 -34.43 39.51
C LYS A 76 24.65 -33.97 39.22
N LYS A 77 23.64 -34.70 39.72
CA LYS A 77 22.24 -34.27 39.64
C LYS A 77 21.99 -33.01 40.47
N LYS A 78 21.37 -32.00 39.86
CA LYS A 78 21.06 -30.70 40.47
C LYS A 78 19.62 -30.28 40.13
N THR A 79 18.99 -29.52 41.02
CA THR A 79 17.72 -28.85 40.73
C THR A 79 18.00 -27.45 40.18
N PHE A 80 17.09 -26.93 39.36
CA PHE A 80 17.10 -25.51 39.03
C PHE A 80 16.76 -24.67 40.28
N GLN A 81 17.20 -23.41 40.32
CA GLN A 81 16.96 -22.53 41.46
C GLN A 81 15.57 -21.85 41.39
N ALA A 82 14.78 -22.04 42.46
CA ALA A 82 13.52 -21.37 42.85
C ALA A 82 12.39 -21.24 41.80
N GLU A 83 11.18 -21.72 42.15
CA GLU A 83 9.93 -21.68 41.35
C GLU A 83 10.01 -22.19 39.89
N THR A 84 11.14 -22.76 39.50
CA THR A 84 11.54 -22.92 38.10
C THR A 84 10.59 -23.76 37.28
N ARG A 85 9.91 -24.75 37.88
CA ARG A 85 8.98 -25.63 37.15
C ARG A 85 7.77 -24.88 36.61
N LYS A 86 7.22 -23.90 37.35
CA LYS A 86 6.16 -23.01 36.85
C LYS A 86 6.68 -22.06 35.78
N LEU A 87 7.88 -21.50 35.98
CA LEU A 87 8.51 -20.60 35.01
C LEU A 87 8.82 -21.32 33.70
N LEU A 88 9.28 -22.57 33.74
CA LEU A 88 9.52 -23.40 32.55
C LEU A 88 8.20 -23.73 31.83
N ASP A 89 7.14 -24.08 32.56
CA ASP A 89 5.79 -24.25 32.00
C ASP A 89 5.30 -22.98 31.29
N ILE A 90 5.50 -21.80 31.90
CA ILE A 90 5.16 -20.51 31.31
C ILE A 90 6.01 -20.22 30.07
N VAL A 91 7.32 -20.52 30.09
CA VAL A 91 8.21 -20.34 28.93
C VAL A 91 7.82 -21.27 27.77
N THR A 92 7.43 -22.51 28.07
CA THR A 92 7.12 -23.52 27.05
C THR A 92 5.69 -23.49 26.51
N HIS A 93 4.72 -22.99 27.29
CA HIS A 93 3.29 -22.97 26.90
C HIS A 93 2.65 -21.58 26.82
N SER A 94 3.32 -20.51 27.26
CA SER A 94 2.68 -19.18 27.42
C SER A 94 3.49 -17.96 26.98
N LEU A 95 4.80 -18.07 26.72
CA LEU A 95 5.61 -16.93 26.23
C LEU A 95 5.62 -16.82 24.71
N TYR A 96 5.92 -17.91 24.01
CA TYR A 96 6.09 -17.92 22.56
C TYR A 96 4.82 -18.40 21.87
N SER A 97 4.42 -17.68 20.81
CA SER A 97 3.22 -18.03 20.03
C SER A 97 3.46 -19.24 19.13
N GLU A 98 4.67 -19.36 18.58
CA GLU A 98 5.04 -20.35 17.57
C GLU A 98 6.22 -21.23 18.03
N LYS A 99 6.11 -22.55 17.85
CA LYS A 99 7.17 -23.50 18.25
C LYS A 99 8.51 -23.25 17.54
N GLU A 100 8.49 -22.83 16.27
CA GLU A 100 9.69 -22.64 15.42
C GLU A 100 10.69 -21.60 15.95
N VAL A 101 10.27 -20.76 16.90
CA VAL A 101 11.11 -19.76 17.57
C VAL A 101 12.34 -20.37 18.26
N PHE A 102 12.32 -21.66 18.62
CA PHE A 102 13.50 -22.31 19.23
C PHE A 102 14.75 -22.20 18.35
N VAL A 103 14.61 -22.27 17.02
CA VAL A 103 15.74 -22.09 16.09
C VAL A 103 16.30 -20.67 16.16
N ARG A 104 15.41 -19.64 16.21
CA ARG A 104 15.79 -18.22 16.33
C ARG A 104 16.60 -17.98 17.61
N GLU A 105 16.14 -18.48 18.75
CA GLU A 105 16.81 -18.26 20.03
C GLU A 105 18.14 -19.03 20.12
N LEU A 106 18.21 -20.26 19.64
CA LEU A 106 19.46 -21.04 19.65
C LEU A 106 20.52 -20.46 18.71
N VAL A 107 20.15 -20.03 17.49
CA VAL A 107 21.07 -19.34 16.57
C VAL A 107 21.51 -17.98 17.13
N SER A 108 20.63 -17.27 17.85
CA SER A 108 21.01 -16.04 18.57
C SER A 108 22.05 -16.31 19.66
N ASN A 109 21.87 -17.36 20.46
CA ASN A 109 22.81 -17.73 21.52
C ASN A 109 24.18 -18.16 20.95
N ALA A 110 24.19 -18.89 19.84
CA ALA A 110 25.41 -19.26 19.10
C ALA A 110 26.13 -18.02 18.55
N SER A 111 25.40 -17.08 17.95
CA SER A 111 25.96 -15.80 17.48
C SER A 111 26.57 -14.97 18.63
N ASP A 112 25.92 -14.94 19.79
CA ASP A 112 26.45 -14.31 21.00
C ASP A 112 27.74 -14.99 21.49
N ALA A 113 27.82 -16.32 21.44
CA ALA A 113 29.01 -17.07 21.86
C ALA A 113 30.21 -16.84 20.93
N LEU A 114 29.95 -16.72 19.63
CA LEU A 114 30.94 -16.38 18.61
C LEU A 114 31.42 -14.93 18.73
N GLU A 115 30.52 -13.96 18.93
CA GLU A 115 30.90 -12.55 19.09
C GLU A 115 31.67 -12.29 20.39
N LYS A 116 31.34 -12.98 21.49
CA LYS A 116 32.15 -12.96 22.72
C LYS A 116 33.57 -13.45 22.47
N LEU A 117 33.73 -14.59 21.79
CA LEU A 117 35.05 -15.12 21.43
C LEU A 117 35.81 -14.13 20.54
N ARG A 118 35.18 -13.64 19.47
CA ARG A 118 35.74 -12.66 18.53
C ARG A 118 36.15 -11.36 19.22
N HIS A 119 35.44 -10.94 20.27
CA HIS A 119 35.83 -9.80 21.09
C HIS A 119 36.98 -10.12 22.05
N SER A 120 36.91 -11.24 22.77
CA SER A 120 37.99 -11.71 23.66
C SER A 120 39.32 -11.87 22.92
N GLN A 121 39.29 -12.32 21.66
CA GLN A 121 40.45 -12.42 20.76
C GLN A 121 41.13 -11.08 20.42
N LEU A 122 40.44 -9.94 20.61
CA LEU A 122 41.06 -8.60 20.47
C LEU A 122 41.90 -8.23 21.70
N THR A 123 41.63 -8.85 22.86
CA THR A 123 42.33 -8.61 24.12
C THR A 123 43.39 -9.68 24.39
N ASP A 124 43.09 -10.94 24.09
CA ASP A 124 44.00 -12.09 24.22
C ASP A 124 43.89 -13.00 22.99
N SER A 125 44.87 -12.90 22.10
CA SER A 125 44.96 -13.69 20.87
C SER A 125 45.29 -15.17 21.08
N SER A 126 45.52 -15.63 22.32
CA SER A 126 45.70 -17.06 22.63
C SER A 126 44.37 -17.82 22.74
N LEU A 127 43.24 -17.10 22.83
CA LEU A 127 41.90 -17.67 22.95
C LEU A 127 41.35 -18.09 21.58
N ASP A 128 41.79 -19.24 21.08
CA ASP A 128 41.29 -19.85 19.83
C ASP A 128 40.46 -21.12 20.11
N SER A 129 39.36 -21.31 19.37
CA SER A 129 38.59 -22.55 19.37
C SER A 129 39.16 -23.61 18.41
N GLY A 130 40.13 -23.24 17.56
CA GLY A 130 40.75 -24.11 16.55
C GLY A 130 39.84 -24.42 15.37
N LYS A 131 38.79 -23.60 15.19
CA LYS A 131 37.72 -23.79 14.20
C LYS A 131 37.26 -22.43 13.66
N PRO A 132 36.74 -22.37 12.41
CA PRO A 132 36.07 -21.18 11.90
C PRO A 132 34.92 -20.73 12.81
N LEU A 133 34.72 -19.41 12.92
CA LEU A 133 33.59 -18.83 13.67
C LEU A 133 32.28 -19.03 12.89
N GLU A 134 31.66 -20.18 13.06
CA GLU A 134 30.47 -20.63 12.33
C GLU A 134 29.45 -21.30 13.24
N ILE A 135 28.21 -21.38 12.76
CA ILE A 135 27.07 -22.03 13.41
C ILE A 135 26.65 -23.22 12.55
N HIS A 136 26.83 -24.44 13.06
CA HIS A 136 26.56 -25.70 12.35
C HIS A 136 25.28 -26.33 12.91
N ILE A 137 24.25 -26.45 12.09
CA ILE A 137 22.98 -27.11 12.39
C ILE A 137 22.94 -28.43 11.62
N SER A 138 22.45 -29.49 12.25
CA SER A 138 22.27 -30.81 11.63
C SER A 138 20.98 -31.45 12.12
N VAL A 139 20.26 -32.09 11.21
CA VAL A 139 18.98 -32.73 11.50
C VAL A 139 18.91 -34.15 10.95
N ASP A 140 18.32 -35.05 11.73
CA ASP A 140 18.27 -36.48 11.46
C ASP A 140 16.86 -37.02 11.72
N GLU A 141 16.11 -37.32 10.65
CA GLU A 141 14.75 -37.86 10.72
C GLU A 141 14.70 -39.30 11.26
N ALA A 142 15.79 -40.06 11.15
CA ALA A 142 15.84 -41.44 11.67
C ALA A 142 16.05 -41.46 13.18
N LYS A 143 16.94 -40.59 13.70
CA LYS A 143 17.17 -40.41 15.14
C LYS A 143 16.14 -39.48 15.80
N ASN A 144 15.38 -38.72 15.01
CA ASN A 144 14.46 -37.67 15.46
C ASN A 144 15.19 -36.59 16.30
N THR A 145 16.37 -36.17 15.84
CA THR A 145 17.21 -35.20 16.56
C THR A 145 17.43 -33.93 15.76
N PHE A 146 17.32 -32.79 16.43
CA PHE A 146 17.87 -31.51 15.98
C PHE A 146 19.17 -31.24 16.75
N THR A 147 20.25 -30.89 16.06
CA THR A 147 21.53 -30.51 16.66
C THR A 147 21.96 -29.13 16.18
N ILE A 148 22.47 -28.30 17.07
CA ILE A 148 23.15 -27.03 16.75
C ILE A 148 24.48 -26.97 17.50
N GLN A 149 25.53 -26.53 16.82
CA GLN A 149 26.88 -26.40 17.35
C GLN A 149 27.48 -25.04 16.97
N ASP A 150 28.10 -24.38 17.95
CA ASP A 150 28.93 -23.19 17.79
C ASP A 150 30.37 -23.48 18.22
N PHE A 151 31.32 -22.74 17.63
CA PHE A 151 32.74 -22.77 17.99
C PHE A 151 33.16 -21.49 18.73
N GLY A 152 32.27 -20.95 19.57
CA GLY A 152 32.44 -19.73 20.33
C GLY A 152 33.13 -19.93 21.68
N ILE A 153 32.89 -19.01 22.61
CA ILE A 153 33.62 -18.91 23.89
C ILE A 153 33.42 -20.11 24.84
N GLY A 154 32.34 -20.88 24.65
CA GLY A 154 31.94 -22.03 25.49
C GLY A 154 31.63 -21.65 26.94
N MET A 155 31.53 -22.64 27.82
CA MET A 155 31.25 -22.48 29.27
C MET A 155 32.12 -23.40 30.13
N THR A 156 32.45 -22.99 31.35
CA THR A 156 32.97 -23.86 32.43
C THR A 156 31.82 -24.60 33.16
N GLU A 157 32.12 -25.46 34.14
CA GLU A 157 31.08 -26.12 34.96
C GLU A 157 30.19 -25.06 35.65
N GLU A 158 30.80 -24.03 36.23
CA GLU A 158 30.13 -22.95 36.96
C GLU A 158 29.28 -22.07 36.03
N GLU A 159 29.76 -21.81 34.82
CA GLU A 159 29.02 -21.06 33.80
C GLU A 159 27.84 -21.88 33.26
N ALA A 160 27.99 -23.19 33.06
CA ALA A 160 26.88 -24.06 32.69
C ALA A 160 25.83 -24.17 33.82
N ILE A 161 26.27 -24.39 35.07
CA ILE A 161 25.40 -24.42 36.27
C ILE A 161 24.62 -23.11 36.41
N SER A 162 25.27 -21.96 36.22
CA SER A 162 24.66 -20.66 36.51
C SER A 162 23.90 -20.03 35.34
N ASN A 163 24.23 -20.35 34.08
CA ASN A 163 23.51 -19.82 32.91
C ASN A 163 22.45 -20.80 32.38
N LEU A 164 22.66 -22.11 32.44
CA LEU A 164 21.67 -23.12 32.02
C LEU A 164 20.79 -23.60 33.19
N GLY A 165 21.33 -23.59 34.42
CA GLY A 165 20.63 -24.03 35.63
C GLY A 165 19.77 -22.98 36.34
N THR A 166 19.69 -21.74 35.82
CA THR A 166 18.92 -20.64 36.41
C THR A 166 18.17 -19.84 35.33
N ILE A 167 16.83 -19.88 35.37
CA ILE A 167 15.97 -19.09 34.48
C ILE A 167 16.18 -17.58 34.71
N ALA A 168 16.06 -16.79 33.64
CA ALA A 168 16.18 -15.33 33.61
C ALA A 168 17.59 -14.78 33.93
N ARG A 169 18.63 -15.62 33.82
CA ARG A 169 20.04 -15.22 33.93
C ARG A 169 20.72 -15.26 32.55
N SER A 170 21.25 -14.13 32.10
CA SER A 170 21.92 -14.01 30.80
C SER A 170 23.41 -13.74 30.96
N GLY A 171 24.25 -14.73 30.60
CA GLY A 171 25.70 -14.53 30.48
C GLY A 171 26.08 -13.50 29.41
N SER A 172 25.24 -13.30 28.39
CA SER A 172 25.41 -12.20 27.42
C SER A 172 25.17 -10.83 28.03
N LYS A 173 24.19 -10.70 28.95
CA LYS A 173 23.93 -9.44 29.67
C LYS A 173 25.10 -9.12 30.62
N ALA A 174 25.58 -10.10 31.39
CA ALA A 174 26.71 -9.92 32.29
C ALA A 174 27.99 -9.50 31.54
N PHE A 175 28.29 -10.15 30.41
CA PHE A 175 29.41 -9.74 29.54
C PHE A 175 29.29 -8.29 29.05
N LEU A 176 28.08 -7.86 28.65
CA LEU A 176 27.79 -6.48 28.26
C LEU A 176 27.82 -5.46 29.42
N GLU A 177 27.72 -5.90 30.67
CA GLU A 177 27.84 -5.06 31.85
C GLU A 177 29.33 -4.86 32.19
N ASN A 178 30.11 -5.95 32.26
CA ASN A 178 31.57 -5.89 32.41
C ASN A 178 32.25 -4.99 31.35
N LEU A 179 31.91 -5.17 30.05
CA LEU A 179 32.52 -4.37 28.98
C LEU A 179 32.19 -2.86 29.06
N LYS A 180 31.12 -2.45 29.75
CA LYS A 180 30.84 -1.03 30.02
C LYS A 180 31.71 -0.49 31.14
N GLU A 181 31.89 -1.27 32.20
CA GLU A 181 32.74 -0.92 33.34
C GLU A 181 34.22 -0.83 32.93
N GLU A 182 34.66 -1.69 32.01
CA GLU A 182 35.99 -1.65 31.39
C GLU A 182 36.16 -0.55 30.31
N GLY A 183 35.08 0.14 29.91
CA GLY A 183 35.08 1.12 28.81
C GLY A 183 35.22 0.53 27.39
N ASN A 184 35.37 -0.79 27.26
CA ASN A 184 35.68 -1.50 26.01
C ASN A 184 34.45 -1.94 25.19
N ALA A 185 33.23 -1.54 25.58
CA ALA A 185 31.97 -2.01 24.96
C ALA A 185 31.87 -1.83 23.44
N GLY A 186 32.49 -0.77 22.89
CA GLY A 186 32.62 -0.53 21.44
C GLY A 186 31.34 -0.77 20.63
N THR A 187 31.51 -1.37 19.45
CA THR A 187 30.41 -1.89 18.60
C THR A 187 29.96 -3.31 19.00
N THR A 188 30.67 -3.95 19.94
CA THR A 188 30.32 -5.28 20.49
C THR A 188 28.96 -5.24 21.19
N LYS A 189 28.65 -4.11 21.84
CA LYS A 189 27.33 -3.81 22.44
C LYS A 189 26.17 -4.06 21.48
N ASP A 190 26.35 -3.78 20.20
CA ASP A 190 25.27 -3.63 19.23
C ASP A 190 24.99 -4.96 18.50
N LYS A 191 26.04 -5.78 18.38
CA LYS A 191 25.97 -7.14 17.84
C LYS A 191 25.44 -8.20 18.81
N ILE A 192 25.62 -8.04 20.13
CA ILE A 192 25.13 -9.02 21.10
C ILE A 192 23.60 -8.93 21.19
N ILE A 193 22.94 -10.07 20.99
CA ILE A 193 21.49 -10.21 20.86
C ILE A 193 20.86 -10.55 22.22
N GLY A 194 21.45 -11.47 23.00
CA GLY A 194 20.82 -12.08 24.17
C GLY A 194 20.80 -11.20 25.42
N GLN A 195 19.62 -10.90 25.98
CA GLN A 195 19.49 -10.10 27.21
C GLN A 195 18.68 -10.75 28.33
N PHE A 196 17.62 -11.51 28.01
CA PHE A 196 16.64 -11.98 29.01
C PHE A 196 17.00 -13.26 29.77
N GLY A 197 17.90 -14.11 29.25
CA GLY A 197 18.26 -15.37 29.94
C GLY A 197 17.15 -16.43 29.95
N VAL A 198 16.28 -16.43 28.94
CA VAL A 198 15.20 -17.43 28.79
C VAL A 198 15.21 -18.18 27.44
N GLY A 199 15.89 -17.66 26.42
CA GLY A 199 15.79 -18.17 25.04
C GLY A 199 16.21 -19.64 24.88
N PHE A 200 17.19 -20.12 25.66
CA PHE A 200 17.58 -21.54 25.68
C PHE A 200 16.40 -22.48 25.99
N TYR A 201 15.51 -22.10 26.91
CA TYR A 201 14.43 -22.97 27.36
C TYR A 201 13.29 -23.13 26.34
N SER A 202 13.25 -22.31 25.29
CA SER A 202 12.35 -22.54 24.13
C SER A 202 12.60 -23.90 23.47
N ALA A 203 13.82 -24.45 23.57
CA ALA A 203 14.13 -25.80 23.08
C ALA A 203 13.29 -26.90 23.74
N PHE A 204 12.80 -26.70 24.98
CA PHE A 204 11.89 -27.66 25.65
C PHE A 204 10.47 -27.67 25.06
N MET A 205 10.09 -26.70 24.22
CA MET A 205 8.82 -26.72 23.47
C MET A 205 8.78 -27.83 22.42
N VAL A 206 9.95 -28.25 21.92
CA VAL A 206 10.10 -29.25 20.86
C VAL A 206 10.89 -30.49 21.30
N GLY A 207 11.76 -30.36 22.30
CA GLY A 207 12.56 -31.45 22.86
C GLY A 207 11.87 -32.19 24.00
N SER A 208 12.06 -33.51 24.05
CA SER A 208 11.78 -34.37 25.22
C SER A 208 13.02 -34.57 26.09
N GLU A 209 14.21 -34.43 25.51
CA GLU A 209 15.50 -34.45 26.20
C GLU A 209 16.44 -33.48 25.49
N ILE A 210 17.23 -32.73 26.25
CA ILE A 210 18.26 -31.83 25.75
C ILE A 210 19.60 -32.19 26.39
N LYS A 211 20.62 -32.42 25.55
CA LYS A 211 22.01 -32.60 25.94
C LYS A 211 22.83 -31.42 25.43
N VAL A 212 23.60 -30.79 26.30
CA VAL A 212 24.47 -29.64 25.98
C VAL A 212 25.90 -30.02 26.33
N TYR A 213 26.71 -30.27 25.31
CA TYR A 213 28.15 -30.47 25.44
C TYR A 213 28.83 -29.11 25.29
N THR A 214 29.73 -28.74 26.20
CA THR A 214 30.44 -27.45 26.14
C THR A 214 31.84 -27.54 26.73
N ARG A 215 32.76 -26.74 26.18
CA ARG A 215 34.11 -26.53 26.71
C ARG A 215 34.49 -25.06 26.48
N SER A 216 34.81 -24.34 27.56
CA SER A 216 35.28 -22.97 27.45
C SER A 216 36.62 -22.89 26.70
N VAL A 217 36.85 -21.78 26.01
CA VAL A 217 38.14 -21.45 25.35
C VAL A 217 39.29 -21.19 26.34
N LYS A 218 38.98 -20.93 27.62
CA LYS A 218 39.97 -20.63 28.65
C LYS A 218 40.99 -21.79 28.77
N PRO A 219 42.32 -21.53 28.77
CA PRO A 219 43.34 -22.59 28.83
C PRO A 219 43.13 -23.59 29.97
N GLY A 220 43.24 -24.88 29.67
CA GLY A 220 43.05 -25.97 30.64
C GLY A 220 41.60 -26.36 30.94
N SER A 221 40.61 -25.75 30.28
CA SER A 221 39.19 -26.08 30.50
C SER A 221 38.84 -27.53 30.10
N LYS A 222 38.18 -28.25 31.02
CA LYS A 222 37.55 -29.55 30.78
C LYS A 222 36.28 -29.41 29.93
N GLY A 223 35.90 -30.47 29.22
CA GLY A 223 34.60 -30.59 28.58
C GLY A 223 33.54 -31.07 29.57
N TYR A 224 32.30 -30.61 29.40
CA TYR A 224 31.16 -31.00 30.23
C TYR A 224 29.95 -31.34 29.38
N CYS A 225 29.16 -32.31 29.85
CA CYS A 225 27.84 -32.62 29.32
C CYS A 225 26.79 -32.27 30.38
N TRP A 226 25.87 -31.36 30.02
CA TRP A 226 24.68 -31.00 30.79
C TRP A 226 23.45 -31.66 30.14
N THR A 227 22.57 -32.30 30.93
CA THR A 227 21.40 -33.03 30.42
C THR A 227 20.14 -32.68 31.20
N SER A 228 19.00 -32.46 30.52
CA SER A 228 17.70 -32.29 31.18
C SER A 228 16.53 -32.67 30.26
N ASP A 229 15.44 -33.12 30.87
CA ASP A 229 14.12 -33.40 30.30
C ASP A 229 13.10 -32.26 30.52
N GLY A 230 13.49 -31.20 31.24
CA GLY A 230 12.60 -30.11 31.65
C GLY A 230 11.73 -30.41 32.89
N SER A 231 11.89 -31.56 33.55
CA SER A 231 11.08 -31.97 34.72
C SER A 231 11.24 -31.09 35.98
N GLY A 232 12.24 -30.21 35.99
CA GLY A 232 12.67 -29.43 37.17
C GLY A 232 14.02 -29.87 37.75
N SER A 233 14.73 -30.80 37.10
CA SER A 233 16.13 -31.12 37.42
C SER A 233 16.99 -31.23 36.16
N TYR A 234 18.32 -31.15 36.35
CA TYR A 234 19.32 -31.38 35.33
C TYR A 234 20.50 -32.17 35.91
N GLU A 235 21.31 -32.73 35.04
CA GLU A 235 22.52 -33.48 35.37
C GLU A 235 23.72 -32.85 34.68
N ILE A 236 24.87 -32.81 35.35
CA ILE A 236 26.13 -32.32 34.77
C ILE A 236 27.28 -33.25 35.12
N ALA A 237 28.04 -33.65 34.10
CA ALA A 237 29.17 -34.57 34.19
C ALA A 237 30.33 -34.10 33.32
N GLU A 238 31.55 -34.52 33.64
CA GLU A 238 32.72 -34.30 32.79
C GLU A 238 32.67 -35.18 31.53
N ALA A 239 33.08 -34.64 30.37
CA ALA A 239 33.03 -35.31 29.08
C ALA A 239 34.29 -35.08 28.22
N GLU A 240 34.76 -36.15 27.59
CA GLU A 240 35.86 -36.17 26.63
C GLU A 240 35.39 -35.86 25.20
N ASN A 241 36.36 -35.56 24.31
CA ASN A 241 36.19 -35.20 22.89
C ASN A 241 35.37 -33.92 22.61
N VAL A 242 34.79 -33.28 23.62
CA VAL A 242 34.04 -32.01 23.48
C VAL A 242 34.93 -30.91 22.89
N ALA A 243 34.53 -30.35 21.74
CA ALA A 243 35.19 -29.22 21.09
C ALA A 243 35.02 -27.91 21.90
N VAL A 244 35.86 -26.89 21.63
CA VAL A 244 35.64 -25.55 22.19
C VAL A 244 34.35 -24.96 21.60
N GLY A 245 33.55 -24.31 22.45
CA GLY A 245 32.22 -23.79 22.10
C GLY A 245 31.09 -24.60 22.77
N THR A 246 29.98 -24.78 22.06
CA THR A 246 28.80 -25.49 22.57
C THR A 246 28.14 -26.32 21.48
N LYS A 247 27.70 -27.54 21.82
CA LYS A 247 26.90 -28.43 20.97
C LYS A 247 25.63 -28.83 21.74
N ILE A 248 24.47 -28.43 21.23
CA ILE A 248 23.15 -28.71 21.79
C ILE A 248 22.48 -29.76 20.92
N VAL A 249 22.24 -30.95 21.48
CA VAL A 249 21.49 -32.05 20.87
C VAL A 249 20.11 -32.11 21.52
N ILE A 250 19.07 -32.03 20.70
CA ILE A 250 17.67 -32.06 21.10
C ILE A 250 17.03 -33.33 20.54
N THR A 251 16.64 -34.24 21.43
CA THR A 251 15.77 -35.37 21.10
C THR A 251 14.35 -34.83 20.97
N LEU A 252 13.76 -34.87 19.78
CA LEU A 252 12.46 -34.25 19.50
C LEU A 252 11.29 -35.09 20.02
N ARG A 253 10.25 -34.41 20.50
CA ARG A 253 8.96 -35.01 20.88
C ARG A 253 8.24 -35.59 19.66
N ASP A 254 7.38 -36.59 19.88
CA ASP A 254 6.58 -37.23 18.82
C ASP A 254 5.74 -36.24 18.00
N ASP A 255 5.22 -35.17 18.63
CA ASP A 255 4.44 -34.11 18.00
C ASP A 255 5.29 -32.99 17.35
N CYS A 256 6.62 -33.12 17.37
CA CYS A 256 7.58 -32.11 16.92
C CYS A 256 8.58 -32.63 15.87
N LYS A 257 8.37 -33.87 15.37
CA LYS A 257 9.27 -34.55 14.43
C LYS A 257 9.48 -33.85 13.09
N GLU A 258 8.61 -32.91 12.73
CA GLU A 258 8.81 -32.07 11.54
C GLU A 258 10.07 -31.19 11.61
N TYR A 259 10.54 -30.83 12.80
CA TYR A 259 11.80 -30.08 12.98
C TYR A 259 13.07 -30.91 12.74
N ALA A 260 12.94 -32.21 12.43
CA ALA A 260 14.04 -33.01 11.89
C ALA A 260 14.21 -32.87 10.36
N LYS A 261 13.33 -32.11 9.68
CA LYS A 261 13.33 -31.99 8.21
C LYS A 261 14.15 -30.80 7.73
N GLU A 262 15.14 -31.04 6.86
CA GLU A 262 16.00 -29.98 6.31
C GLU A 262 15.18 -28.86 5.66
N GLU A 263 14.14 -29.20 4.90
CA GLU A 263 13.25 -28.23 4.24
C GLU A 263 12.55 -27.25 5.19
N LEU A 264 12.22 -27.68 6.41
CA LEU A 264 11.53 -26.81 7.37
C LEU A 264 12.54 -25.90 8.06
N ILE A 265 13.68 -26.46 8.47
CA ILE A 265 14.76 -25.70 9.11
C ILE A 265 15.40 -24.68 8.16
N ASP A 266 15.56 -24.99 6.86
CA ASP A 266 15.99 -24.05 5.82
C ASP A 266 15.06 -22.82 5.75
N LYS A 267 13.73 -23.03 5.76
CA LYS A 267 12.72 -21.96 5.74
C LYS A 267 12.77 -21.12 7.02
N ILE A 268 12.93 -21.75 8.20
CA ILE A 268 12.99 -21.06 9.50
C ILE A 268 14.28 -20.23 9.63
N ILE A 269 15.44 -20.77 9.22
CA ILE A 269 16.70 -20.01 9.18
C ILE A 269 16.57 -18.81 8.24
N LYS A 270 16.02 -18.99 7.03
CA LYS A 270 15.79 -17.90 6.07
C LYS A 270 14.82 -16.84 6.57
N LYS A 271 13.83 -17.22 7.38
CA LYS A 271 12.87 -16.32 8.01
C LYS A 271 13.51 -15.48 9.13
N TYR A 272 14.21 -16.12 10.08
CA TYR A 272 14.63 -15.43 11.32
C TYR A 272 16.10 -15.02 11.39
N SER A 273 17.00 -15.78 10.75
CA SER A 273 18.45 -15.75 11.02
C SER A 273 19.31 -15.56 9.78
N ASN A 274 18.71 -15.31 8.61
CA ASN A 274 19.39 -15.12 7.32
C ASN A 274 20.44 -13.99 7.30
N PHE A 275 20.37 -13.07 8.26
CA PHE A 275 21.20 -11.87 8.33
C PHE A 275 22.10 -11.81 9.58
N VAL A 276 22.18 -12.91 10.33
CA VAL A 276 23.14 -13.08 11.44
C VAL A 276 24.58 -13.03 10.90
N ASP A 277 25.49 -12.37 11.63
CA ASP A 277 26.85 -12.04 11.18
C ASP A 277 27.76 -13.26 10.92
N TYR A 278 27.44 -14.42 11.49
CA TYR A 278 28.24 -15.65 11.38
C TYR A 278 27.62 -16.64 10.39
N PRO A 279 28.41 -17.40 9.60
CA PRO A 279 27.87 -18.38 8.68
C PRO A 279 27.03 -19.45 9.39
N VAL A 280 25.82 -19.68 8.88
CA VAL A 280 24.91 -20.74 9.32
C VAL A 280 24.90 -21.84 8.27
N LEU A 281 25.37 -23.03 8.65
CA LEU A 281 25.39 -24.23 7.82
C LEU A 281 24.32 -25.19 8.32
N LEU A 282 23.46 -25.68 7.43
CA LEU A 282 22.49 -26.74 7.72
C LEU A 282 22.92 -27.98 6.95
N ASN A 283 23.15 -29.11 7.63
CA ASN A 283 23.67 -30.34 7.01
C ASN A 283 24.91 -30.05 6.12
N SER A 284 25.87 -29.29 6.67
CA SER A 284 27.09 -28.79 5.99
C SER A 284 26.89 -27.84 4.79
N LYS A 285 25.66 -27.43 4.47
CA LYS A 285 25.32 -26.51 3.38
C LYS A 285 25.01 -25.11 3.94
N LYS A 286 25.75 -24.09 3.52
CA LYS A 286 25.55 -22.70 3.99
C LYS A 286 24.20 -22.15 3.53
N ILE A 287 23.44 -21.57 4.46
CA ILE A 287 22.07 -21.06 4.23
C ILE A 287 22.03 -19.53 4.15
N ASN A 288 22.73 -18.81 5.04
CA ASN A 288 22.75 -17.34 5.04
C ASN A 288 23.69 -16.76 3.96
N ALA A 289 23.19 -16.68 2.73
CA ALA A 289 23.92 -16.14 1.58
C ALA A 289 23.64 -14.65 1.30
N VAL A 290 22.45 -14.13 1.66
CA VAL A 290 22.05 -12.74 1.36
C VAL A 290 22.63 -11.79 2.40
N GLN A 291 23.36 -10.76 1.97
CA GLN A 291 23.94 -9.79 2.90
C GLN A 291 22.91 -8.75 3.38
N PRO A 292 23.00 -8.29 4.65
CA PRO A 292 22.13 -7.24 5.17
C PRO A 292 22.53 -5.87 4.59
N LEU A 293 22.04 -5.56 3.38
CA LEU A 293 22.44 -4.33 2.68
C LEU A 293 22.15 -3.05 3.47
N TRP A 294 21.14 -3.05 4.35
CA TRP A 294 20.84 -1.90 5.21
C TRP A 294 21.98 -1.56 6.17
N THR A 295 22.88 -2.48 6.52
CA THR A 295 24.01 -2.16 7.41
C THR A 295 25.23 -1.59 6.68
N LYS A 296 25.40 -1.86 5.37
CA LYS A 296 26.50 -1.31 4.54
C LYS A 296 26.44 0.21 4.41
N ASP A 297 27.52 0.86 3.98
CA ASP A 297 27.41 2.27 3.56
C ASP A 297 26.62 2.40 2.25
N LYS A 298 25.94 3.53 2.07
CA LYS A 298 25.17 3.86 0.86
C LYS A 298 26.00 3.66 -0.42
N ASN A 299 27.28 4.00 -0.40
CA ASN A 299 28.13 4.03 -1.58
C ASN A 299 28.75 2.66 -1.91
N GLU A 300 28.57 1.66 -1.02
CA GLU A 300 29.03 0.26 -1.20
C GLU A 300 27.98 -0.65 -1.84
N ILE A 301 26.75 -0.16 -2.02
CA ILE A 301 25.60 -0.95 -2.51
C ILE A 301 25.37 -0.62 -3.99
N THR A 302 25.49 -1.61 -4.87
CA THR A 302 25.25 -1.42 -6.30
C THR A 302 23.76 -1.47 -6.64
N GLU A 303 23.38 -1.04 -7.85
CA GLU A 303 22.00 -1.21 -8.32
C GLU A 303 21.58 -2.69 -8.41
N GLN A 304 22.53 -3.58 -8.74
CA GLN A 304 22.26 -5.01 -8.80
C GLN A 304 22.00 -5.59 -7.40
N ASP A 305 22.78 -5.20 -6.39
CA ASP A 305 22.52 -5.56 -4.98
C ASP A 305 21.09 -5.14 -4.57
N HIS A 306 20.69 -3.91 -4.92
CA HIS A 306 19.34 -3.41 -4.63
C HIS A 306 18.24 -4.22 -5.33
N ILE A 307 18.40 -4.58 -6.60
CA ILE A 307 17.42 -5.38 -7.35
C ILE A 307 17.30 -6.80 -6.75
N GLU A 308 18.43 -7.47 -6.50
CA GLU A 308 18.43 -8.83 -5.94
C GLU A 308 17.85 -8.87 -4.53
N PHE A 309 18.22 -7.91 -3.67
CA PHE A 309 17.69 -7.80 -2.33
C PHE A 309 16.20 -7.42 -2.31
N TYR A 310 15.77 -6.48 -3.17
CA TYR A 310 14.36 -6.14 -3.33
C TYR A 310 13.53 -7.39 -3.68
N ARG A 311 13.94 -8.15 -4.69
CA ARG A 311 13.25 -9.37 -5.12
C ARG A 311 13.21 -10.41 -3.99
N TYR A 312 14.30 -10.57 -3.23
CA TYR A 312 14.35 -11.45 -2.06
C TYR A 312 13.33 -11.04 -0.97
N VAL A 313 13.33 -9.77 -0.53
CA VAL A 313 12.48 -9.35 0.61
C VAL A 313 11.02 -9.12 0.24
N ALA A 314 10.72 -8.82 -1.02
CA ALA A 314 9.36 -8.61 -1.51
C ALA A 314 8.72 -9.89 -2.09
N GLY A 315 9.51 -10.92 -2.44
CA GLY A 315 9.05 -12.06 -3.25
C GLY A 315 8.72 -11.68 -4.69
N ALA A 316 9.38 -10.63 -5.20
CA ALA A 316 9.02 -9.93 -6.44
C ALA A 316 9.80 -10.41 -7.67
N TRP A 317 9.25 -10.13 -8.85
CA TRP A 317 9.80 -10.53 -10.17
C TRP A 317 10.28 -9.32 -10.99
N ASP A 318 9.71 -8.14 -10.70
CA ASP A 318 10.08 -6.84 -11.25
C ASP A 318 11.33 -6.25 -10.56
N ASN A 319 11.57 -4.97 -10.80
CA ASN A 319 12.62 -4.17 -10.16
C ASN A 319 11.94 -3.08 -9.31
N PRO A 320 12.60 -2.54 -8.27
CA PRO A 320 12.03 -1.40 -7.57
C PRO A 320 11.96 -0.18 -8.52
N GLN A 321 10.90 0.62 -8.41
CA GLN A 321 10.80 1.93 -9.06
C GLN A 321 11.63 2.98 -8.31
N PHE A 322 11.50 3.00 -6.98
CA PHE A 322 12.29 3.86 -6.10
C PHE A 322 12.87 3.06 -4.93
N LYS A 323 14.01 3.52 -4.40
CA LYS A 323 14.71 2.95 -3.24
C LYS A 323 15.08 4.00 -2.19
N LEU A 324 14.94 3.65 -0.93
CA LEU A 324 15.29 4.49 0.22
C LEU A 324 16.23 3.74 1.16
N VAL A 325 17.50 4.13 1.16
CA VAL A 325 18.42 3.87 2.27
C VAL A 325 18.20 4.97 3.32
N TYR A 326 17.86 4.60 4.55
CA TYR A 326 17.72 5.57 5.65
C TYR A 326 18.28 5.01 6.95
N LYS A 327 19.28 5.71 7.49
CA LYS A 327 19.89 5.49 8.81
C LYS A 327 19.70 6.73 9.68
N THR A 328 19.49 6.53 10.97
CA THR A 328 19.58 7.58 11.99
C THR A 328 19.79 6.99 13.38
N ASP A 329 20.49 7.71 14.25
CA ASP A 329 20.69 7.34 15.66
C ASP A 329 19.71 8.08 16.59
N SER A 330 18.81 8.91 16.05
CA SER A 330 17.89 9.75 16.81
C SER A 330 16.60 10.05 16.02
N PRO A 331 15.40 9.99 16.64
CA PRO A 331 15.13 9.79 18.06
C PRO A 331 15.06 8.30 18.48
N LEU A 332 15.51 7.40 17.60
CA LEU A 332 15.71 5.96 17.77
C LEU A 332 16.85 5.54 16.83
N ALA A 333 17.68 4.57 17.21
CA ALA A 333 18.64 3.90 16.34
C ALA A 333 17.90 3.03 15.31
N ILE A 334 17.75 3.55 14.09
CA ILE A 334 17.05 2.95 12.96
C ILE A 334 18.01 2.81 11.78
N SER A 335 18.09 1.61 11.20
CA SER A 335 18.63 1.38 9.85
C SER A 335 17.58 0.70 8.99
N SER A 336 17.31 1.24 7.80
CA SER A 336 16.20 0.79 6.96
C SER A 336 16.53 0.86 5.48
N LEU A 337 15.95 -0.09 4.74
CA LEU A 337 16.06 -0.20 3.30
C LEU A 337 14.67 -0.53 2.74
N LEU A 338 14.02 0.51 2.20
CA LEU A 338 12.64 0.49 1.73
C LEU A 338 12.58 0.69 0.22
N TYR A 339 11.56 0.12 -0.42
CA TYR A 339 11.36 0.15 -1.86
C TYR A 339 9.90 0.40 -2.23
N VAL A 340 9.71 1.02 -3.38
CA VAL A 340 8.42 1.08 -4.09
C VAL A 340 8.49 0.10 -5.27
N PRO A 341 7.53 -0.85 -5.41
CA PRO A 341 7.47 -1.75 -6.57
C PRO A 341 7.12 -0.98 -7.85
N GLN A 342 7.29 -1.59 -9.04
CA GLN A 342 6.86 -0.93 -10.28
C GLN A 342 5.35 -0.95 -10.50
N ARG A 343 4.63 -1.87 -9.84
CA ARG A 343 3.17 -2.05 -9.93
C ARG A 343 2.57 -2.59 -8.63
N HIS A 344 1.24 -2.59 -8.51
CA HIS A 344 0.53 -3.32 -7.45
C HIS A 344 -0.68 -4.13 -7.96
N MET A 345 -1.13 -5.12 -7.18
CA MET A 345 -2.16 -6.06 -7.64
C MET A 345 -3.60 -5.55 -7.45
N GLU A 346 -3.83 -4.54 -6.59
CA GLU A 346 -5.18 -3.97 -6.37
C GLU A 346 -5.77 -3.32 -7.63
N VAL A 347 -4.96 -2.78 -8.57
CA VAL A 347 -5.46 -2.22 -9.85
C VAL A 347 -6.28 -3.24 -10.63
N LEU A 348 -5.88 -4.52 -10.56
CA LEU A 348 -6.51 -5.62 -11.28
C LEU A 348 -7.75 -6.17 -10.55
N GLY A 349 -8.25 -5.48 -9.52
CA GLY A 349 -9.39 -5.93 -8.70
C GLY A 349 -9.08 -7.17 -7.86
N MET A 350 -7.81 -7.46 -7.61
CA MET A 350 -7.37 -8.60 -6.80
C MET A 350 -7.44 -8.27 -5.30
N GLN A 351 -6.89 -9.17 -4.47
CA GLN A 351 -6.83 -8.99 -3.02
C GLN A 351 -6.04 -7.72 -2.63
N ARG A 352 -6.44 -7.11 -1.52
CA ARG A 352 -5.76 -5.98 -0.88
C ARG A 352 -4.30 -6.35 -0.57
N GLU A 353 -3.37 -5.46 -0.90
CA GLU A 353 -1.93 -5.62 -0.68
C GLU A 353 -1.63 -5.89 0.80
N GLU A 354 -0.74 -6.84 1.08
CA GLU A 354 -0.18 -6.99 2.42
C GLU A 354 0.98 -6.00 2.62
N PRO A 355 1.08 -5.36 3.82
CA PRO A 355 2.25 -4.56 4.19
C PRO A 355 3.56 -5.33 3.99
N GLY A 356 4.49 -4.76 3.23
CA GLY A 356 5.69 -5.46 2.78
C GLY A 356 6.97 -5.21 3.58
N VAL A 357 6.89 -4.51 4.71
CA VAL A 357 8.07 -4.13 5.50
C VAL A 357 8.23 -5.07 6.69
N SER A 358 9.37 -5.76 6.78
CA SER A 358 9.68 -6.64 7.91
C SER A 358 10.53 -5.93 8.96
N LEU A 359 10.23 -6.19 10.23
CA LEU A 359 10.89 -5.60 11.39
C LEU A 359 11.98 -6.53 11.93
N TYR A 360 13.16 -5.96 12.11
CA TYR A 360 14.34 -6.57 12.69
C TYR A 360 14.79 -5.78 13.93
N SER A 361 15.55 -6.45 14.79
CA SER A 361 16.37 -5.78 15.78
C SER A 361 17.71 -6.52 15.83
N ARG A 362 18.80 -5.81 15.55
CA ARG A 362 20.18 -6.36 15.52
C ARG A 362 20.27 -7.52 14.52
N LYS A 363 19.73 -7.29 13.30
CA LYS A 363 19.65 -8.24 12.19
C LYS A 363 18.80 -9.51 12.41
N VAL A 364 18.24 -9.72 13.60
CA VAL A 364 17.29 -10.82 13.88
C VAL A 364 15.87 -10.37 13.58
N MET A 365 15.09 -11.17 12.84
CA MET A 365 13.71 -10.80 12.53
C MET A 365 12.82 -10.89 13.78
N ILE A 366 12.12 -9.80 14.08
CA ILE A 366 11.13 -9.71 15.15
C ILE A 366 9.73 -9.97 14.58
N GLN A 367 9.38 -9.34 13.45
CA GLN A 367 8.07 -9.51 12.82
C GLN A 367 8.16 -9.38 11.29
N ALA A 368 7.88 -10.46 10.57
CA ALA A 368 7.67 -10.43 9.12
C ALA A 368 6.47 -9.55 8.75
N LYS A 369 6.56 -8.77 7.67
CA LYS A 369 5.43 -8.00 7.09
C LYS A 369 4.61 -7.21 8.16
N SER A 370 5.30 -6.46 9.01
CA SER A 370 4.69 -5.82 10.18
C SER A 370 3.69 -4.72 9.79
N LYS A 371 2.41 -4.96 10.11
CA LYS A 371 1.33 -3.95 9.98
C LYS A 371 1.48 -2.77 10.95
N ALA A 372 2.41 -2.84 11.89
CA ALA A 372 2.66 -1.78 12.86
C ALA A 372 3.65 -0.71 12.36
N LEU A 373 4.55 -1.05 11.41
CA LEU A 373 5.64 -0.16 10.99
C LEU A 373 5.22 1.03 10.12
N LEU A 374 4.18 0.86 9.31
CA LEU A 374 3.68 1.88 8.40
C LEU A 374 2.16 1.95 8.48
N PRO A 375 1.55 3.11 8.16
CA PRO A 375 0.11 3.21 8.01
C PRO A 375 -0.38 2.36 6.83
N GLU A 376 -1.65 1.98 6.90
CA GLU A 376 -2.31 1.12 5.94
C GLU A 376 -2.28 1.66 4.50
N TRP A 377 -2.24 2.99 4.33
CA TRP A 377 -2.09 3.64 3.02
C TRP A 377 -0.67 3.51 2.44
N LEU A 378 0.35 3.12 3.22
CA LEU A 378 1.70 2.82 2.74
C LEU A 378 1.97 1.30 2.54
N ARG A 379 0.93 0.45 2.52
CA ARG A 379 1.06 -1.02 2.34
C ARG A 379 1.78 -1.48 1.06
N PHE A 380 1.85 -0.60 0.03
CA PHE A 380 2.62 -0.85 -1.19
C PHE A 380 4.15 -0.86 -0.95
N VAL A 381 4.65 -0.19 0.09
CA VAL A 381 6.08 -0.15 0.43
C VAL A 381 6.54 -1.54 0.89
N LYS A 382 7.62 -2.04 0.26
CA LYS A 382 8.25 -3.33 0.58
C LYS A 382 9.67 -3.10 1.10
N GLY A 383 10.19 -3.95 1.99
CA GLY A 383 11.58 -3.82 2.47
C GLY A 383 11.80 -4.23 3.93
N VAL A 384 12.79 -3.60 4.56
CA VAL A 384 13.23 -3.91 5.94
C VAL A 384 13.45 -2.66 6.78
N VAL A 385 13.16 -2.78 8.08
CA VAL A 385 13.54 -1.83 9.14
C VAL A 385 14.20 -2.61 10.25
N ASP A 386 15.42 -2.25 10.60
CA ASP A 386 16.16 -2.73 11.76
C ASP A 386 16.22 -1.60 12.80
N CYS A 387 15.81 -1.87 14.03
CA CYS A 387 15.74 -0.87 15.09
C CYS A 387 16.30 -1.45 16.39
N GLU A 388 17.42 -0.89 16.85
CA GLU A 388 18.17 -1.45 17.99
C GLU A 388 17.61 -1.04 19.36
N ASP A 389 16.95 0.11 19.42
CA ASP A 389 16.34 0.68 20.64
C ASP A 389 14.95 0.09 20.96
N LEU A 390 14.52 -0.98 20.28
CA LEU A 390 13.21 -1.57 20.53
C LEU A 390 13.17 -2.23 21.93
N PRO A 391 12.22 -1.84 22.81
CA PRO A 391 11.98 -2.59 24.04
C PRO A 391 11.25 -3.89 23.68
N LEU A 392 12.03 -4.91 23.31
CA LEU A 392 11.53 -6.26 23.07
C LEU A 392 10.89 -6.79 24.37
N ASN A 393 9.74 -7.45 24.26
CA ASN A 393 9.24 -8.27 25.35
C ASN A 393 10.05 -9.57 25.46
N VAL A 394 9.78 -10.34 26.51
CA VAL A 394 10.49 -11.60 26.80
C VAL A 394 10.44 -12.61 25.64
N SER A 395 9.32 -12.67 24.90
CA SER A 395 9.18 -13.57 23.74
C SER A 395 9.67 -12.99 22.41
N ARG A 396 9.98 -11.69 22.35
CA ARG A 396 10.42 -10.96 21.15
C ARG A 396 9.41 -11.08 20.00
N GLU A 397 8.14 -10.92 20.34
CA GLU A 397 6.99 -11.00 19.41
C GLU A 397 6.03 -9.81 19.64
N LEU A 398 5.67 -9.55 20.91
CA LEU A 398 4.75 -8.48 21.29
C LEU A 398 5.53 -7.24 21.76
N LEU A 399 5.83 -6.36 20.82
CA LEU A 399 6.42 -5.04 21.08
C LEU A 399 5.43 -4.11 21.80
N GLN A 400 5.95 -3.18 22.60
CA GLN A 400 5.13 -2.16 23.27
C GLN A 400 4.58 -1.12 22.27
N ASP A 401 3.26 -0.92 22.25
CA ASP A 401 2.55 -0.06 21.28
C ASP A 401 3.13 1.35 21.15
N GLN A 402 3.56 1.98 22.25
CA GLN A 402 4.08 3.35 22.23
C GLN A 402 5.37 3.48 21.41
N SER A 403 6.27 2.50 21.53
CA SER A 403 7.55 2.49 20.80
C SER A 403 7.35 2.17 19.32
N LEU A 404 6.44 1.24 19.00
CA LEU A 404 6.00 0.98 17.63
C LEU A 404 5.34 2.22 16.99
N SER A 405 4.46 2.91 17.71
CA SER A 405 3.78 4.13 17.24
C SER A 405 4.79 5.25 16.92
N LYS A 406 5.77 5.48 17.81
CA LYS A 406 6.88 6.43 17.58
C LYS A 406 7.71 6.03 16.34
N LEU A 407 8.07 4.75 16.21
CA LEU A 407 8.82 4.25 15.05
C LEU A 407 8.03 4.46 13.75
N ARG A 408 6.74 4.11 13.73
CA ARG A 408 5.83 4.34 12.59
C ARG A 408 5.71 5.81 12.23
N GLN A 409 5.62 6.71 13.21
CA GLN A 409 5.55 8.14 12.95
C GLN A 409 6.84 8.65 12.26
N VAL A 410 8.02 8.21 12.73
CA VAL A 410 9.32 8.56 12.12
C VAL A 410 9.42 8.00 10.70
N LEU A 411 9.09 6.72 10.49
CA LEU A 411 9.14 6.07 9.18
C LEU A 411 8.16 6.72 8.18
N THR A 412 6.92 6.99 8.59
CA THR A 412 5.91 7.64 7.74
C THR A 412 6.36 9.04 7.32
N GLY A 413 6.82 9.86 8.27
CA GLY A 413 7.36 11.18 7.98
C GLY A 413 8.62 11.15 7.10
N ARG A 414 9.43 10.08 7.18
CA ARG A 414 10.58 9.87 6.30
C ARG A 414 10.16 9.45 4.89
N VAL A 415 9.20 8.54 4.74
CA VAL A 415 8.67 8.09 3.43
C VAL A 415 8.00 9.25 2.70
N VAL A 416 7.20 10.07 3.39
CA VAL A 416 6.60 11.27 2.78
C VAL A 416 7.66 12.26 2.29
N LYS A 417 8.67 12.59 3.11
CA LYS A 417 9.77 13.48 2.71
C LYS A 417 10.64 12.91 1.58
N TRP A 418 10.77 11.58 1.52
CA TRP A 418 11.46 10.89 0.45
C TRP A 418 10.70 10.98 -0.87
N LEU A 419 9.40 10.67 -0.89
CA LEU A 419 8.56 10.85 -2.07
C LEU A 419 8.48 12.33 -2.51
N GLU A 420 8.50 13.28 -1.56
CA GLU A 420 8.62 14.73 -1.83
C GLU A 420 10.01 15.12 -2.41
N SER A 421 11.01 14.25 -2.29
CA SER A 421 12.35 14.42 -2.89
C SER A 421 12.43 13.81 -4.29
N GLU A 422 11.95 12.57 -4.48
CA GLU A 422 11.83 11.92 -5.80
C GLU A 422 11.02 12.81 -6.77
N ALA A 423 9.92 13.38 -6.28
CA ALA A 423 9.08 14.37 -6.96
C ALA A 423 9.82 15.61 -7.48
N LYS A 424 10.97 15.97 -6.90
CA LYS A 424 11.77 17.14 -7.27
C LYS A 424 13.00 16.77 -8.10
N SER A 425 13.50 15.55 -7.99
CA SER A 425 14.63 15.06 -8.80
C SER A 425 14.20 14.53 -10.16
N ASP A 426 13.06 13.84 -10.25
CA ASP A 426 12.45 13.43 -11.52
C ASP A 426 10.92 13.47 -11.42
N ALA A 427 10.35 14.63 -11.79
CA ALA A 427 8.91 14.83 -11.85
C ALA A 427 8.20 13.86 -12.82
N LYS A 428 8.88 13.35 -13.86
CA LYS A 428 8.29 12.41 -14.82
C LYS A 428 8.19 11.00 -14.23
N ALA A 429 9.26 10.51 -13.62
CA ALA A 429 9.24 9.24 -12.90
C ALA A 429 8.25 9.29 -11.72
N TYR A 430 8.15 10.44 -11.04
CA TYR A 430 7.20 10.66 -9.97
C TYR A 430 5.74 10.70 -10.45
N ASN A 431 5.44 11.38 -11.56
CA ASN A 431 4.08 11.42 -12.09
C ASN A 431 3.63 10.02 -12.56
N ALA A 432 4.53 9.20 -13.11
CA ALA A 432 4.25 7.79 -13.41
C ALA A 432 4.03 6.94 -12.14
N PHE A 433 4.76 7.21 -11.04
CA PHE A 433 4.44 6.63 -9.73
C PHE A 433 3.05 7.07 -9.23
N PHE A 434 2.67 8.34 -9.42
CA PHE A 434 1.35 8.82 -8.99
C PHE A 434 0.20 8.27 -9.85
N GLU A 435 0.44 7.96 -11.13
CA GLU A 435 -0.55 7.28 -11.99
C GLU A 435 -0.89 5.87 -11.47
N GLU A 436 0.12 5.08 -11.08
CA GLU A 436 -0.06 3.73 -10.53
C GLU A 436 -0.50 3.77 -9.04
N PHE A 437 0.18 4.53 -8.18
CA PHE A 437 0.00 4.49 -6.71
C PHE A 437 -0.79 5.68 -6.12
N GLY A 438 -1.28 6.61 -6.94
CA GLY A 438 -1.93 7.85 -6.46
C GLY A 438 -3.11 7.62 -5.52
N ASN A 439 -3.88 6.55 -5.73
CA ASN A 439 -5.01 6.19 -4.85
C ASN A 439 -4.58 5.86 -3.41
N PHE A 440 -3.38 5.32 -3.19
CA PHE A 440 -2.81 5.15 -1.85
C PHE A 440 -2.47 6.49 -1.20
N ILE A 441 -1.92 7.42 -1.96
CA ILE A 441 -1.61 8.79 -1.48
C ILE A 441 -2.91 9.51 -1.08
N LYS A 442 -3.97 9.35 -1.90
CA LYS A 442 -5.32 9.86 -1.64
C LYS A 442 -5.93 9.24 -0.36
N GLU A 443 -5.85 7.92 -0.18
CA GLU A 443 -6.21 7.23 1.08
C GLU A 443 -5.43 7.80 2.28
N GLY A 444 -4.15 8.13 2.09
CA GLY A 444 -3.32 8.80 3.10
C GLY A 444 -3.81 10.18 3.51
N VAL A 445 -4.21 11.04 2.58
CA VAL A 445 -4.79 12.35 2.91
C VAL A 445 -6.12 12.21 3.68
N CYS A 446 -6.94 11.21 3.35
CA CYS A 446 -8.18 10.93 4.08
C CYS A 446 -7.98 10.32 5.48
N THR A 447 -6.90 9.54 5.70
CA THR A 447 -6.72 8.73 6.93
C THR A 447 -5.66 9.24 7.90
N GLU A 448 -4.74 10.11 7.48
CA GLU A 448 -3.72 10.68 8.35
C GLU A 448 -4.26 11.73 9.34
N THR A 449 -3.49 11.95 10.41
CA THR A 449 -3.72 13.04 11.36
C THR A 449 -3.62 14.40 10.66
N GLU A 450 -4.36 15.39 11.15
CA GLU A 450 -4.45 16.73 10.53
C GLU A 450 -3.07 17.39 10.32
N SER A 451 -2.15 17.22 11.26
CA SER A 451 -0.78 17.75 11.18
C SER A 451 0.11 17.03 10.15
N ASN A 452 -0.18 15.77 9.81
CA ASN A 452 0.56 15.01 8.81
C ASN A 452 -0.11 15.07 7.41
N ARG A 453 -1.44 15.21 7.37
CA ARG A 453 -2.26 15.33 6.15
C ARG A 453 -1.72 16.37 5.16
N VAL A 454 -1.32 17.54 5.66
CA VAL A 454 -0.76 18.64 4.85
C VAL A 454 0.59 18.27 4.22
N ASN A 455 1.35 17.33 4.80
CA ASN A 455 2.57 16.82 4.19
C ASN A 455 2.28 15.77 3.11
N VAL A 456 1.32 14.86 3.34
CA VAL A 456 0.87 13.90 2.32
C VAL A 456 0.25 14.63 1.12
N ALA A 457 -0.48 15.72 1.35
CA ALA A 457 -1.10 16.52 0.28
C ALA A 457 -0.11 17.09 -0.75
N LYS A 458 1.18 17.28 -0.40
CA LYS A 458 2.24 17.73 -1.34
C LYS A 458 2.57 16.68 -2.41
N LEU A 459 2.27 15.42 -2.12
CA LEU A 459 2.47 14.28 -3.01
C LEU A 459 1.37 14.18 -4.08
N LEU A 460 0.24 14.87 -3.91
CA LEU A 460 -0.87 14.86 -4.86
C LEU A 460 -0.47 15.45 -6.22
N ARG A 461 -1.03 14.88 -7.30
CA ARG A 461 -0.95 15.40 -8.67
C ARG A 461 -2.34 15.42 -9.29
N TYR A 462 -2.68 16.51 -9.97
CA TYR A 462 -3.96 16.68 -10.66
C TYR A 462 -3.76 17.34 -12.02
N GLU A 463 -4.62 17.01 -12.99
CA GLU A 463 -4.76 17.83 -14.19
C GLU A 463 -5.30 19.23 -13.81
N SER A 464 -5.07 20.20 -14.68
CA SER A 464 -5.51 21.58 -14.48
C SER A 464 -5.89 22.24 -15.79
N SER A 465 -6.77 23.24 -15.72
CA SER A 465 -7.11 24.12 -16.85
C SER A 465 -5.90 24.86 -17.44
N ALA A 466 -4.81 25.02 -16.68
CA ALA A 466 -3.59 25.70 -17.14
C ALA A 466 -2.65 24.82 -17.99
N GLY A 467 -2.80 23.49 -17.95
CA GLY A 467 -1.95 22.54 -18.69
C GLY A 467 -2.67 21.77 -19.79
N ALA A 468 -1.91 21.01 -20.56
CA ALA A 468 -2.44 20.08 -21.55
C ALA A 468 -3.13 18.86 -20.91
N SER A 469 -3.89 18.08 -21.68
CA SER A 469 -4.45 16.82 -21.17
C SER A 469 -3.33 15.80 -20.93
N GLY A 470 -3.39 15.10 -19.79
CA GLY A 470 -2.31 14.28 -19.26
C GLY A 470 -1.18 15.05 -18.56
N GLU A 471 -1.21 16.39 -18.55
CA GLU A 471 -0.25 17.20 -17.81
C GLU A 471 -0.75 17.44 -16.38
N VAL A 472 -0.01 16.95 -15.39
CA VAL A 472 -0.41 16.98 -13.98
C VAL A 472 0.55 17.79 -13.11
N PHE A 473 -0.02 18.60 -12.22
CA PHE A 473 0.69 19.54 -11.34
C PHE A 473 0.47 19.21 -9.86
N SER A 474 1.40 19.61 -9.02
CA SER A 474 1.20 19.63 -7.56
C SER A 474 0.37 20.82 -7.10
N LEU A 475 -0.21 20.71 -5.90
CA LEU A 475 -0.89 21.82 -5.24
C LEU A 475 0.03 23.03 -4.98
N LYS A 476 1.35 22.84 -4.92
CA LYS A 476 2.30 23.97 -4.84
C LYS A 476 2.42 24.71 -6.17
N GLU A 477 2.51 23.99 -7.28
CA GLU A 477 2.65 24.61 -8.61
C GLU A 477 1.39 25.37 -9.04
N TYR A 478 0.20 24.94 -8.57
CA TYR A 478 -1.01 25.77 -8.64
C TYR A 478 -0.85 27.06 -7.82
N ILE A 479 -0.43 26.97 -6.55
CA ILE A 479 -0.26 28.15 -5.66
C ILE A 479 0.75 29.14 -6.24
N ASP A 480 1.86 28.65 -6.80
CA ASP A 480 2.91 29.47 -7.44
C ASP A 480 2.41 30.17 -8.74
N ARG A 481 1.23 29.79 -9.25
CA ARG A 481 0.56 30.41 -10.42
C ARG A 481 -0.72 31.19 -10.07
N MET A 482 -1.12 31.24 -8.79
CA MET A 482 -2.32 31.97 -8.37
C MET A 482 -2.22 33.47 -8.75
N LYS A 483 -3.33 34.04 -9.18
CA LYS A 483 -3.38 35.45 -9.59
C LYS A 483 -3.30 36.41 -8.41
N GLU A 484 -2.85 37.63 -8.67
CA GLU A 484 -2.95 38.71 -7.70
C GLU A 484 -4.42 38.91 -7.30
N GLY A 485 -4.67 38.98 -5.98
CA GLY A 485 -6.02 39.08 -5.41
C GLY A 485 -6.79 37.76 -5.30
N GLN A 486 -6.29 36.65 -5.84
CA GLN A 486 -6.91 35.32 -5.71
C GLN A 486 -6.68 34.74 -4.30
N GLU A 487 -7.75 34.39 -3.60
CA GLU A 487 -7.68 33.87 -2.24
C GLU A 487 -7.75 32.33 -2.16
N ASN A 488 -8.46 31.68 -3.10
CA ASN A 488 -8.80 30.25 -3.00
C ASN A 488 -8.22 29.37 -4.14
N ILE A 489 -8.08 28.07 -3.84
CA ILE A 489 -7.77 27.00 -4.80
C ILE A 489 -9.08 26.47 -5.36
N TYR A 490 -9.29 26.61 -6.67
CA TYR A 490 -10.52 26.19 -7.34
C TYR A 490 -10.40 24.79 -7.92
N TYR A 491 -11.47 24.02 -7.82
CA TYR A 491 -11.49 22.65 -8.30
C TYR A 491 -12.86 22.20 -8.84
N THR A 492 -12.88 21.10 -9.57
CA THR A 492 -14.09 20.36 -9.92
C THR A 492 -13.85 18.85 -9.94
N CYS A 493 -14.84 18.07 -9.49
CA CYS A 493 -14.81 16.62 -9.44
C CYS A 493 -15.72 16.04 -10.54
N VAL A 494 -15.14 15.59 -11.65
CA VAL A 494 -15.89 15.10 -12.82
C VAL A 494 -15.18 13.91 -13.47
N PRO A 495 -15.86 12.96 -14.16
CA PRO A 495 -15.22 11.71 -14.56
C PRO A 495 -14.03 11.82 -15.54
N LYS A 496 -13.92 12.94 -16.29
CA LYS A 496 -12.87 13.20 -17.32
C LYS A 496 -12.74 14.70 -17.60
N ARG A 497 -11.56 15.14 -18.06
CA ARG A 497 -11.25 16.52 -18.50
C ARG A 497 -12.36 17.20 -19.33
N LYS A 498 -12.91 16.51 -20.33
CA LYS A 498 -13.97 17.04 -21.22
C LYS A 498 -15.16 17.61 -20.44
N PHE A 499 -15.59 16.92 -19.37
CA PHE A 499 -16.72 17.35 -18.55
C PHE A 499 -16.41 18.58 -17.69
N ALA A 500 -15.14 18.86 -17.39
CA ALA A 500 -14.73 20.10 -16.74
C ALA A 500 -14.67 21.25 -17.76
N GLU A 501 -14.11 21.01 -18.95
CA GLU A 501 -13.94 22.02 -19.99
C GLU A 501 -15.25 22.46 -20.66
N GLU A 502 -16.27 21.59 -20.65
CA GLU A 502 -17.66 21.85 -21.09
C GLU A 502 -18.59 22.27 -19.93
N SER A 503 -18.10 22.36 -18.69
CA SER A 503 -18.91 22.68 -17.51
C SER A 503 -19.39 24.13 -17.50
N PRO A 504 -20.69 24.41 -17.25
CA PRO A 504 -21.18 25.79 -17.09
C PRO A 504 -20.54 26.50 -15.89
N TYR A 505 -20.15 25.75 -14.86
CA TYR A 505 -19.47 26.27 -13.67
C TYR A 505 -18.03 26.72 -13.97
N PHE A 506 -17.42 26.22 -15.04
CA PHE A 506 -16.04 26.54 -15.42
C PHE A 506 -15.95 27.77 -16.34
N GLU A 507 -17.03 28.13 -17.05
CA GLU A 507 -17.05 29.25 -18.01
C GLU A 507 -16.49 30.56 -17.43
N GLU A 508 -16.94 30.93 -16.23
CA GLU A 508 -16.51 32.15 -15.54
C GLU A 508 -15.01 32.16 -15.21
N PHE A 509 -14.51 31.05 -14.66
CA PHE A 509 -13.10 30.88 -14.33
C PHE A 509 -12.24 30.93 -15.60
N LYS A 510 -12.67 30.25 -16.67
CA LYS A 510 -12.03 30.25 -17.99
C LYS A 510 -11.98 31.65 -18.60
N ASN A 511 -13.09 32.39 -18.57
CA ASN A 511 -13.18 33.76 -19.09
C ASN A 511 -12.30 34.74 -18.31
N LYS A 512 -12.23 34.59 -16.99
CA LYS A 512 -11.35 35.37 -16.10
C LYS A 512 -9.92 34.80 -16.04
N GLY A 513 -9.64 33.72 -16.78
CA GLY A 513 -8.36 33.01 -16.85
C GLY A 513 -7.83 32.52 -15.50
N VAL A 514 -8.72 32.19 -14.56
CA VAL A 514 -8.39 31.65 -13.23
C VAL A 514 -8.16 30.14 -13.36
N GLU A 515 -7.09 29.65 -12.74
CA GLU A 515 -6.77 28.22 -12.79
C GLU A 515 -7.80 27.39 -11.99
N VAL A 516 -8.14 26.20 -12.50
CA VAL A 516 -9.05 25.24 -11.86
C VAL A 516 -8.47 23.84 -11.97
N LEU A 517 -8.37 23.16 -10.83
CA LEU A 517 -7.93 21.76 -10.74
C LEU A 517 -9.04 20.81 -11.23
N PHE A 518 -8.64 19.81 -11.99
CA PHE A 518 -9.54 18.79 -12.53
C PHE A 518 -9.28 17.45 -11.81
N LEU A 519 -10.24 17.01 -11.01
CA LEU A 519 -10.16 15.77 -10.22
C LEU A 519 -11.13 14.74 -10.78
N TYR A 520 -10.67 13.48 -10.88
CA TYR A 520 -11.33 12.44 -11.69
C TYR A 520 -11.76 11.20 -10.90
N ASP A 521 -11.13 10.91 -9.76
CA ASP A 521 -11.45 9.71 -8.99
C ASP A 521 -12.54 9.99 -7.95
N THR A 522 -13.40 9.01 -7.68
CA THR A 522 -14.46 9.16 -6.65
C THR A 522 -13.92 9.33 -5.22
N VAL A 523 -12.63 9.09 -4.98
CA VAL A 523 -11.96 9.36 -3.70
C VAL A 523 -11.52 10.83 -3.58
N ASP A 524 -11.33 11.55 -4.69
CA ASP A 524 -10.80 12.92 -4.68
C ASP A 524 -11.70 13.89 -3.91
N GLU A 525 -13.01 13.67 -3.96
CA GLU A 525 -13.97 14.46 -3.19
C GLU A 525 -13.79 14.27 -1.67
N PHE A 526 -13.42 13.07 -1.22
CA PHE A 526 -13.06 12.82 0.17
C PHE A 526 -11.69 13.41 0.51
N VAL A 527 -10.76 13.49 -0.44
CA VAL A 527 -9.44 14.13 -0.28
C VAL A 527 -9.61 15.63 -0.03
N VAL A 528 -10.35 16.34 -0.88
CA VAL A 528 -10.56 17.80 -0.72
C VAL A 528 -11.36 18.12 0.55
N ASN A 529 -12.38 17.33 0.90
CA ASN A 529 -13.19 17.53 2.11
C ASN A 529 -12.42 17.26 3.42
N ASN A 530 -11.41 16.38 3.41
CA ASN A 530 -10.51 16.15 4.55
C ASN A 530 -9.35 17.16 4.60
N LEU A 531 -8.88 17.65 3.45
CA LEU A 531 -7.78 18.60 3.35
C LEU A 531 -8.23 20.03 3.69
N ARG A 532 -9.37 20.48 3.16
CA ARG A 532 -10.04 21.79 3.36
C ARG A 532 -9.26 23.03 2.93
N GLN A 533 -7.97 23.13 3.24
CA GLN A 533 -7.08 24.23 2.86
C GLN A 533 -5.63 23.76 2.69
N VAL A 534 -4.87 24.49 1.88
CA VAL A 534 -3.42 24.33 1.69
C VAL A 534 -2.74 25.61 2.15
N GLY A 535 -2.08 25.54 3.31
CA GLY A 535 -1.60 26.76 3.98
C GLY A 535 -2.77 27.67 4.35
N GLN A 536 -2.83 28.85 3.72
CA GLN A 536 -3.88 29.85 3.90
C GLN A 536 -5.04 29.74 2.89
N HIS A 537 -4.86 29.00 1.79
CA HIS A 537 -5.81 28.97 0.68
C HIS A 537 -6.80 27.81 0.83
N LYS A 538 -8.11 28.10 0.87
CA LYS A 538 -9.16 27.06 0.94
C LYS A 538 -9.27 26.33 -0.40
N LEU A 539 -9.67 25.06 -0.37
CA LEU A 539 -10.15 24.38 -1.56
C LEU A 539 -11.65 24.67 -1.72
N VAL A 540 -12.04 25.27 -2.85
CA VAL A 540 -13.41 25.66 -3.17
C VAL A 540 -13.83 25.02 -4.49
N SER A 541 -14.94 24.28 -4.48
CA SER A 541 -15.51 23.72 -5.71
C SER A 541 -16.15 24.82 -6.54
N ILE A 542 -15.99 24.79 -7.86
CA ILE A 542 -16.53 25.82 -8.77
C ILE A 542 -18.08 25.85 -8.82
N ASP A 543 -18.75 24.80 -8.35
CA ASP A 543 -20.21 24.68 -8.20
C ASP A 543 -20.75 25.17 -6.84
N ALA A 544 -19.88 25.61 -5.92
CA ALA A 544 -20.31 26.18 -4.64
C ALA A 544 -21.16 27.46 -4.83
N ALA A 545 -22.17 27.66 -3.98
CA ALA A 545 -22.96 28.89 -3.98
C ALA A 545 -22.13 30.09 -3.48
N ASP A 546 -22.39 31.29 -4.04
CA ASP A 546 -21.82 32.57 -3.61
C ASP A 546 -20.28 32.57 -3.40
N ILE A 547 -19.53 32.15 -4.42
CA ILE A 547 -18.06 32.23 -4.42
C ILE A 547 -17.62 33.70 -4.41
N GLN A 548 -17.10 34.15 -3.26
CA GLN A 548 -16.57 35.50 -3.07
C GLN A 548 -15.04 35.47 -3.10
N ASP A 549 -14.45 36.03 -4.15
CA ASP A 549 -13.00 36.17 -4.35
C ASP A 549 -12.75 37.34 -5.31
N LYS A 550 -11.76 38.19 -5.02
CA LYS A 550 -11.52 39.44 -5.77
C LYS A 550 -11.11 39.17 -7.21
N VAL A 551 -10.49 38.02 -7.49
CA VAL A 551 -10.16 37.60 -8.87
C VAL A 551 -11.41 37.28 -9.71
N LEU A 552 -12.57 37.07 -9.05
CA LEU A 552 -13.86 36.82 -9.68
C LEU A 552 -14.76 38.06 -9.70
N GLU A 553 -14.39 39.17 -9.05
CA GLU A 553 -15.13 40.42 -9.18
C GLU A 553 -14.94 41.02 -10.59
N THR A 554 -16.03 41.27 -11.31
CA THR A 554 -15.97 42.02 -12.56
C THR A 554 -15.55 43.46 -12.27
N SER A 555 -14.33 43.82 -12.67
CA SER A 555 -13.84 45.20 -12.64
C SER A 555 -14.85 46.12 -13.31
N SER A 556 -15.40 47.09 -12.57
CA SER A 556 -16.54 47.92 -12.99
C SER A 556 -16.15 49.07 -13.94
N LYS A 557 -15.38 48.72 -14.98
CA LYS A 557 -15.01 49.57 -16.12
C LYS A 557 -15.19 48.74 -17.38
N GLU A 558 -15.80 49.35 -18.40
CA GLU A 558 -16.00 48.75 -19.73
C GLU A 558 -16.93 47.52 -19.76
N ASP A 559 -18.21 47.78 -19.48
CA ASP A 559 -19.15 47.67 -20.60
C ASP A 559 -20.13 48.85 -20.60
N LYS A 560 -20.15 49.59 -21.70
CA LYS A 560 -21.04 50.73 -21.94
C LYS A 560 -21.67 50.63 -23.35
N THR A 561 -21.76 49.40 -23.85
CA THR A 561 -21.83 49.08 -25.28
C THR A 561 -22.80 47.95 -25.60
N SER A 562 -23.84 47.81 -24.77
CA SER A 562 -25.07 47.11 -25.16
C SER A 562 -26.29 47.97 -24.84
N GLU A 563 -26.88 48.60 -25.85
CA GLU A 563 -28.22 49.20 -25.77
C GLU A 563 -29.26 48.09 -25.71
N SER A 564 -29.53 47.58 -24.51
CA SER A 564 -30.72 46.78 -24.23
C SER A 564 -31.93 47.69 -24.08
N GLU A 565 -33.04 47.33 -24.73
CA GLU A 565 -34.17 48.23 -24.96
C GLU A 565 -34.92 48.64 -23.67
N GLY A 566 -35.20 49.94 -23.53
CA GLY A 566 -36.35 50.47 -22.81
C GLY A 566 -36.34 50.53 -21.28
N LEU A 567 -35.66 49.62 -20.57
CA LEU A 567 -35.79 49.49 -19.10
C LEU A 567 -34.69 50.22 -18.30
N SER A 568 -35.07 50.84 -17.19
CA SER A 568 -34.11 51.32 -16.18
C SER A 568 -33.46 50.15 -15.42
N LYS A 569 -32.36 50.43 -14.72
CA LYS A 569 -31.67 49.42 -13.89
C LYS A 569 -32.54 48.85 -12.76
N GLU A 570 -33.51 49.61 -12.29
CA GLU A 570 -34.41 49.20 -11.20
C GLU A 570 -35.55 48.32 -11.74
N GLU A 571 -36.11 48.66 -12.90
CA GLU A 571 -37.12 47.83 -13.59
C GLU A 571 -36.52 46.50 -14.09
N ALA A 572 -35.32 46.53 -14.68
CA ALA A 572 -34.63 45.32 -15.14
C ALA A 572 -34.26 44.38 -13.96
N LYS A 573 -33.94 44.93 -12.79
CA LYS A 573 -33.74 44.15 -11.56
C LYS A 573 -35.07 43.54 -11.07
N LEU A 574 -36.14 44.34 -11.06
CA LEU A 574 -37.46 43.87 -10.64
C LEU A 574 -38.00 42.77 -11.58
N GLU A 575 -37.78 42.88 -12.90
CA GLU A 575 -38.12 41.81 -13.84
C GLU A 575 -37.30 40.54 -13.58
N ALA A 576 -35.99 40.66 -13.32
CA ALA A 576 -35.15 39.51 -12.97
C ALA A 576 -35.61 38.79 -11.69
N GLU A 577 -36.03 39.55 -10.68
CA GLU A 577 -36.61 39.01 -9.43
C GLU A 577 -37.96 38.32 -9.71
N ASN A 578 -38.86 38.94 -10.49
CA ASN A 578 -40.14 38.34 -10.90
C ASN A 578 -39.96 37.04 -11.72
N ILE A 579 -38.93 36.93 -12.56
CA ILE A 579 -38.61 35.69 -13.29
C ILE A 579 -38.19 34.59 -12.30
N ALA A 580 -37.33 34.91 -11.33
CA ALA A 580 -36.86 33.94 -10.34
C ALA A 580 -38.01 33.40 -9.47
N ASP A 581 -38.89 34.28 -8.99
CA ASP A 581 -40.06 33.88 -8.21
C ASP A 581 -41.05 33.04 -9.04
N TRP A 582 -41.30 33.37 -10.31
CA TRP A 582 -42.13 32.54 -11.19
C TRP A 582 -41.54 31.13 -11.43
N PHE A 583 -40.22 31.03 -11.62
CA PHE A 583 -39.54 29.72 -11.68
C PHE A 583 -39.71 28.95 -10.37
N ARG A 584 -39.65 29.63 -9.21
CA ARG A 584 -39.82 29.02 -7.90
C ARG A 584 -41.24 28.50 -7.67
N GLU A 585 -42.27 29.27 -8.02
CA GLU A 585 -43.66 28.85 -7.97
C GLU A 585 -43.92 27.65 -8.89
N THR A 586 -43.31 27.66 -10.08
CA THR A 586 -43.48 26.62 -11.11
C THR A 586 -42.84 25.28 -10.72
N LEU A 587 -41.65 25.31 -10.12
CA LEU A 587 -40.90 24.10 -9.70
C LEU A 587 -41.27 23.63 -8.27
N GLY A 588 -41.89 24.50 -7.46
CA GLY A 588 -42.41 24.17 -6.15
C GLY A 588 -41.37 23.53 -5.22
N MET A 589 -41.72 22.38 -4.63
CA MET A 589 -40.86 21.67 -3.67
C MET A 589 -39.60 21.01 -4.27
N GLN A 590 -39.43 21.01 -5.60
CA GLN A 590 -38.22 20.45 -6.21
C GLN A 590 -36.99 21.35 -5.96
N VAL A 591 -37.20 22.66 -5.81
CA VAL A 591 -36.15 23.64 -5.54
C VAL A 591 -36.28 24.23 -4.14
N ARG A 592 -35.15 24.44 -3.47
CA ARG A 592 -35.08 25.17 -2.20
C ARG A 592 -35.36 26.66 -2.41
N LYS A 593 -34.76 27.21 -3.47
CA LYS A 593 -34.76 28.62 -3.84
C LYS A 593 -34.43 28.73 -5.34
N VAL A 594 -34.85 29.82 -5.95
CA VAL A 594 -34.35 30.25 -7.27
C VAL A 594 -33.68 31.61 -7.08
N ASP A 595 -32.53 31.81 -7.71
CA ASP A 595 -31.72 33.03 -7.66
C ASP A 595 -31.37 33.51 -9.07
N VAL A 596 -31.17 34.82 -9.23
CA VAL A 596 -30.55 35.37 -10.44
C VAL A 596 -29.05 35.15 -10.34
N SER A 597 -28.46 34.40 -11.27
CA SER A 597 -27.02 34.08 -11.20
C SER A 597 -26.17 35.34 -11.36
N LYS A 598 -25.11 35.43 -10.56
CA LYS A 598 -24.05 36.44 -10.67
C LYS A 598 -22.93 35.98 -11.61
N ARG A 599 -22.92 34.69 -11.98
CA ARG A 599 -21.86 34.00 -12.71
C ARG A 599 -21.87 34.39 -14.19
N GLN A 600 -20.69 34.52 -14.79
CA GLN A 600 -20.57 34.72 -16.23
C GLN A 600 -20.66 33.37 -16.98
N MET A 601 -21.86 33.01 -17.43
CA MET A 601 -22.18 31.73 -18.07
C MET A 601 -23.01 31.91 -19.35
N SER A 602 -22.83 31.03 -20.33
CA SER A 602 -23.63 30.96 -21.57
C SER A 602 -24.89 30.10 -21.43
N HIS A 603 -24.95 29.25 -20.41
CA HIS A 603 -26.08 28.35 -20.15
C HIS A 603 -27.32 29.09 -19.58
N PRO A 604 -28.55 28.51 -19.69
CA PRO A 604 -29.79 29.10 -19.16
C PRO A 604 -29.87 29.11 -17.63
N ALA A 605 -29.33 28.09 -16.96
CA ALA A 605 -29.38 27.92 -15.52
C ALA A 605 -28.34 26.88 -15.05
N VAL A 606 -28.01 26.89 -13.75
CA VAL A 606 -27.22 25.88 -13.03
C VAL A 606 -27.84 25.62 -11.66
N VAL A 607 -27.62 24.45 -11.08
CA VAL A 607 -27.98 24.17 -9.69
C VAL A 607 -26.78 24.35 -8.76
N THR A 608 -27.01 24.76 -7.52
CA THR A 608 -26.01 24.84 -6.45
C THR A 608 -26.62 24.35 -5.13
N GLU A 609 -25.83 24.29 -4.06
CA GLU A 609 -26.24 23.75 -2.74
C GLU A 609 -26.73 22.29 -2.76
N HIS A 610 -26.16 21.45 -3.63
CA HIS A 610 -26.51 20.03 -3.75
C HIS A 610 -25.50 19.08 -3.09
N ASP A 611 -25.98 17.95 -2.55
CA ASP A 611 -25.10 16.83 -2.20
C ASP A 611 -24.46 16.23 -3.46
N SER A 612 -23.17 15.93 -3.39
CA SER A 612 -22.40 15.38 -4.51
C SER A 612 -22.86 13.98 -4.94
N PRO A 613 -22.49 13.53 -6.15
CA PRO A 613 -22.70 12.15 -6.58
C PRO A 613 -22.01 11.12 -5.67
N ALA A 614 -20.82 11.40 -5.12
CA ALA A 614 -20.10 10.45 -4.28
C ALA A 614 -20.69 10.35 -2.88
N VAL A 615 -21.09 11.47 -2.26
CA VAL A 615 -21.77 11.48 -0.95
C VAL A 615 -23.14 10.81 -1.05
N ARG A 616 -23.96 11.11 -2.07
CA ARG A 616 -25.27 10.45 -2.22
C ARG A 616 -25.12 8.94 -2.49
N LYS A 617 -24.11 8.51 -3.25
CA LYS A 617 -23.76 7.09 -3.42
C LYS A 617 -23.35 6.42 -2.10
N MET A 618 -22.57 7.12 -1.26
CA MET A 618 -22.21 6.64 0.08
C MET A 618 -23.45 6.52 0.99
N MET A 619 -24.32 7.54 1.02
CA MET A 619 -25.57 7.48 1.79
C MET A 619 -26.46 6.32 1.35
N ALA A 620 -26.64 6.11 0.03
CA ALA A 620 -27.42 4.98 -0.51
C ALA A 620 -26.81 3.60 -0.19
N MET A 621 -25.48 3.52 -0.02
CA MET A 621 -24.80 2.30 0.45
C MET A 621 -24.99 2.08 1.96
N MET A 622 -24.92 3.14 2.76
CA MET A 622 -25.10 3.08 4.22
C MET A 622 -26.55 2.83 4.64
N SER A 623 -27.53 3.37 3.91
CA SER A 623 -28.96 3.14 4.14
C SER A 623 -29.44 1.75 3.68
N GLY A 624 -28.60 1.00 2.97
CA GLY A 624 -28.94 -0.30 2.40
C GLY A 624 -29.73 -0.23 1.08
N ALA A 625 -30.18 0.94 0.63
CA ALA A 625 -30.92 1.13 -0.62
C ALA A 625 -30.18 0.52 -1.84
N ALA A 626 -28.85 0.62 -1.85
CA ALA A 626 -27.98 0.01 -2.87
C ALA A 626 -28.10 -1.53 -3.02
N LYS A 627 -28.81 -2.23 -2.13
CA LYS A 627 -29.06 -3.69 -2.22
C LYS A 627 -30.47 -4.08 -2.64
N VAL A 628 -31.45 -3.18 -2.55
CA VAL A 628 -32.88 -3.52 -2.71
C VAL A 628 -33.38 -3.27 -4.13
N GLY A 629 -32.76 -2.34 -4.86
CA GLY A 629 -33.22 -1.93 -6.20
C GLY A 629 -34.44 -1.01 -6.18
N GLU A 630 -34.92 -0.64 -4.99
CA GLU A 630 -35.90 0.43 -4.79
C GLU A 630 -35.26 1.80 -5.05
N SER A 631 -36.07 2.70 -5.60
CA SER A 631 -35.63 3.97 -6.16
C SER A 631 -35.32 5.04 -5.12
N SER A 632 -34.22 5.77 -5.35
CA SER A 632 -33.89 7.10 -4.83
C SER A 632 -33.89 7.30 -3.31
N MET A 633 -32.74 7.76 -2.78
CA MET A 633 -32.75 8.64 -1.60
C MET A 633 -33.69 9.83 -1.88
N PRO A 634 -34.38 10.41 -0.87
CA PRO A 634 -35.21 11.59 -1.10
C PRO A 634 -34.39 12.69 -1.79
N PRO A 635 -34.86 13.32 -2.89
CA PRO A 635 -34.08 14.31 -3.60
C PRO A 635 -33.86 15.53 -2.70
N THR A 636 -32.59 15.83 -2.39
CA THR A 636 -32.21 17.03 -1.62
C THR A 636 -32.59 18.28 -2.43
N PRO A 637 -33.48 19.17 -1.95
CA PRO A 637 -33.91 20.32 -2.72
C PRO A 637 -32.74 21.27 -3.00
N THR A 638 -32.39 21.45 -4.27
CA THR A 638 -31.26 22.28 -4.70
C THR A 638 -31.66 23.75 -4.83
N THR A 639 -30.70 24.65 -4.78
CA THR A 639 -30.89 26.04 -5.24
C THR A 639 -30.65 26.12 -6.75
N LEU A 640 -31.49 26.84 -7.48
CA LEU A 640 -31.39 27.01 -8.93
C LEU A 640 -30.97 28.45 -9.24
N GLU A 641 -29.78 28.65 -9.82
CA GLU A 641 -29.37 29.95 -10.35
C GLU A 641 -29.77 30.06 -11.82
N ILE A 642 -30.56 31.09 -12.17
CA ILE A 642 -31.00 31.36 -13.55
C ILE A 642 -30.23 32.51 -14.20
N ASN A 643 -29.88 32.33 -15.47
CA ASN A 643 -29.28 33.36 -16.30
C ASN A 643 -30.40 34.14 -17.02
N VAL A 644 -30.93 35.17 -16.34
CA VAL A 644 -32.01 36.02 -16.89
C VAL A 644 -31.67 36.70 -18.21
N ASN A 645 -30.38 36.80 -18.57
CA ASN A 645 -29.96 37.33 -19.85
C ASN A 645 -30.07 36.33 -21.02
N HIS A 646 -30.11 35.03 -20.72
CA HIS A 646 -30.09 33.98 -21.72
C HIS A 646 -31.36 33.97 -22.61
N PRO A 647 -31.26 33.79 -23.95
CA PRO A 647 -32.40 33.86 -24.86
C PRO A 647 -33.54 32.88 -24.56
N ILE A 648 -33.26 31.73 -23.95
CA ILE A 648 -34.32 30.79 -23.53
C ILE A 648 -35.12 31.36 -22.35
N ILE A 649 -34.47 31.91 -21.32
CA ILE A 649 -35.15 32.44 -20.13
C ILE A 649 -36.06 33.61 -20.52
N LYS A 650 -35.55 34.55 -21.32
CA LYS A 650 -36.34 35.67 -21.87
C LYS A 650 -37.55 35.20 -22.70
N LYS A 651 -37.43 34.13 -23.49
CA LYS A 651 -38.54 33.56 -24.28
C LYS A 651 -39.57 32.83 -23.42
N VAL A 652 -39.14 32.04 -22.44
CA VAL A 652 -40.06 31.38 -21.49
C VAL A 652 -40.86 32.43 -20.71
N TRP A 653 -40.21 33.49 -20.24
CA TRP A 653 -40.84 34.61 -19.55
C TRP A 653 -41.91 35.33 -20.40
N ALA A 654 -41.69 35.47 -21.71
CA ALA A 654 -42.69 36.02 -22.64
C ALA A 654 -43.84 35.04 -22.94
N VAL A 655 -43.55 33.74 -23.08
CA VAL A 655 -44.54 32.71 -23.45
C VAL A 655 -45.45 32.32 -22.29
N LYS A 656 -45.04 32.47 -21.01
CA LYS A 656 -45.83 32.09 -19.82
C LYS A 656 -47.27 32.64 -19.78
N SER A 657 -47.53 33.78 -20.44
CA SER A 657 -48.83 34.44 -20.48
C SER A 657 -49.64 34.10 -21.75
N GLN A 658 -49.06 33.36 -22.69
CA GLN A 658 -49.67 32.90 -23.95
C GLN A 658 -49.96 31.41 -23.90
N ASP A 659 -49.00 30.61 -23.42
CA ASP A 659 -49.13 29.18 -23.13
C ASP A 659 -48.44 28.86 -21.79
N PRO A 660 -49.19 28.91 -20.67
CA PRO A 660 -48.64 28.67 -19.34
C PRO A 660 -48.14 27.23 -19.14
N GLU A 661 -48.79 26.25 -19.77
CA GLU A 661 -48.46 24.82 -19.60
C GLU A 661 -47.20 24.46 -20.39
N PHE A 662 -47.05 24.97 -21.61
CA PHE A 662 -45.79 24.83 -22.35
C PHE A 662 -44.64 25.57 -21.66
N ALA A 663 -44.87 26.80 -21.18
CA ALA A 663 -43.84 27.56 -20.45
C ALA A 663 -43.38 26.83 -19.19
N LYS A 664 -44.31 26.23 -18.43
CA LYS A 664 -44.01 25.35 -17.29
C LYS A 664 -43.16 24.15 -17.72
N GLN A 665 -43.55 23.43 -18.77
CA GLN A 665 -42.80 22.27 -19.25
C GLN A 665 -41.37 22.64 -19.68
N VAL A 666 -41.16 23.82 -20.27
CA VAL A 666 -39.81 24.31 -20.58
C VAL A 666 -39.04 24.72 -19.32
N ALA A 667 -39.69 25.30 -18.30
CA ALA A 667 -39.05 25.62 -17.01
C ALA A 667 -38.60 24.36 -16.26
N GLU A 668 -39.44 23.33 -16.17
CA GLU A 668 -39.06 22.00 -15.66
C GLU A 668 -37.90 21.40 -16.46
N GLN A 669 -37.90 21.56 -17.80
CA GLN A 669 -36.85 21.03 -18.64
C GLN A 669 -35.51 21.77 -18.47
N ILE A 670 -35.52 23.06 -18.17
CA ILE A 670 -34.33 23.84 -17.82
C ILE A 670 -33.75 23.36 -16.48
N TYR A 671 -34.62 23.05 -15.51
CA TYR A 671 -34.21 22.51 -14.22
C TYR A 671 -33.54 21.12 -14.35
N ASP A 672 -34.16 20.17 -15.05
CA ASP A 672 -33.56 18.85 -15.31
C ASP A 672 -32.24 18.95 -16.08
N ASN A 673 -32.13 19.87 -17.04
CA ASN A 673 -30.87 20.12 -17.76
C ASN A 673 -29.77 20.65 -16.82
N ALA A 674 -30.11 21.51 -15.85
CA ALA A 674 -29.18 22.00 -14.84
C ALA A 674 -28.75 20.89 -13.86
N LEU A 675 -29.69 20.02 -13.43
CA LEU A 675 -29.38 18.83 -12.62
C LEU A 675 -28.45 17.86 -13.37
N ILE A 676 -28.55 17.76 -14.70
CA ILE A 676 -27.61 16.97 -15.53
C ILE A 676 -26.24 17.63 -15.59
N ALA A 677 -26.16 18.95 -15.72
CA ALA A 677 -24.87 19.67 -15.79
C ALA A 677 -24.06 19.57 -14.47
N ALA A 678 -24.74 19.52 -13.32
CA ALA A 678 -24.14 19.19 -12.02
C ALA A 678 -23.90 17.69 -11.81
N GLY A 679 -24.34 16.82 -12.73
CA GLY A 679 -24.26 15.36 -12.59
C GLY A 679 -25.12 14.79 -11.47
N VAL A 680 -26.16 15.52 -11.01
CA VAL A 680 -26.97 15.14 -9.85
C VAL A 680 -28.34 14.50 -10.17
N LEU A 681 -28.85 14.58 -11.40
CA LEU A 681 -30.15 14.00 -11.79
C LEU A 681 -30.19 12.47 -11.60
N ASP A 682 -31.17 11.96 -10.85
CA ASP A 682 -31.26 10.54 -10.49
C ASP A 682 -31.70 9.61 -11.63
N ASP A 683 -32.64 10.02 -12.49
CA ASP A 683 -33.05 9.25 -13.68
C ASP A 683 -33.30 10.16 -14.91
N PRO A 684 -32.35 10.26 -15.85
CA PRO A 684 -32.50 11.06 -17.07
C PRO A 684 -33.54 10.50 -18.06
N ARG A 685 -34.15 9.33 -17.81
CA ARG A 685 -35.25 8.83 -18.65
C ARG A 685 -36.56 9.57 -18.38
N SER A 686 -36.71 10.15 -17.18
CA SER A 686 -37.91 10.92 -16.77
C SER A 686 -38.18 12.11 -17.69
N MET A 687 -37.14 12.86 -18.06
CA MET A 687 -37.23 14.04 -18.93
C MET A 687 -37.71 13.73 -20.35
N LEU A 688 -37.54 12.49 -20.84
CA LEU A 688 -37.64 12.16 -22.27
C LEU A 688 -39.02 12.45 -22.86
N LYS A 689 -40.08 12.22 -22.09
CA LYS A 689 -41.45 12.52 -22.54
C LYS A 689 -41.63 14.02 -22.81
N ARG A 690 -41.16 14.86 -21.89
CA ARG A 690 -41.29 16.33 -21.95
C ARG A 690 -40.37 16.92 -23.01
N LEU A 691 -39.15 16.38 -23.15
CA LEU A 691 -38.24 16.70 -24.25
C LEU A 691 -38.88 16.42 -25.61
N ASN A 692 -39.56 15.29 -25.78
CA ASN A 692 -40.30 14.98 -27.01
C ASN A 692 -41.44 15.99 -27.27
N THR A 693 -42.27 16.31 -26.27
CA THR A 693 -43.32 17.34 -26.41
C THR A 693 -42.74 18.69 -26.86
N ILE A 694 -41.59 19.10 -26.29
CA ILE A 694 -40.92 20.36 -26.64
C ILE A 694 -40.39 20.34 -28.08
N MET A 695 -39.88 19.20 -28.56
CA MET A 695 -39.48 19.03 -29.96
C MET A 695 -40.68 19.04 -30.92
N GLU A 696 -41.77 18.35 -30.59
CA GLU A 696 -43.01 18.33 -31.38
C GLU A 696 -43.63 19.73 -31.52
N ALA A 697 -43.71 20.49 -30.43
CA ALA A 697 -44.15 21.89 -30.45
C ALA A 697 -43.24 22.77 -31.31
N SER A 698 -41.92 22.62 -31.18
CA SER A 698 -40.91 23.39 -31.94
C SER A 698 -40.95 23.10 -33.45
N LEU A 699 -41.24 21.86 -33.85
CA LEU A 699 -41.45 21.49 -35.26
C LEU A 699 -42.79 22.01 -35.78
N THR A 700 -43.85 21.91 -34.99
CA THR A 700 -45.21 22.37 -35.36
C THR A 700 -45.25 23.89 -35.57
N ALA A 701 -44.66 24.67 -34.66
CA ALA A 701 -44.58 26.13 -34.81
C ALA A 701 -43.87 26.57 -36.11
N ASN A 702 -42.83 25.83 -36.53
CA ASN A 702 -42.13 26.05 -37.79
C ASN A 702 -42.91 25.62 -39.04
N ALA A 703 -43.90 24.72 -38.91
CA ALA A 703 -44.83 24.41 -39.99
C ALA A 703 -45.88 25.52 -40.14
N THR A 704 -46.45 26.00 -39.02
CA THR A 704 -47.45 27.07 -39.02
C THR A 704 -46.89 28.37 -39.61
N SER A 705 -45.69 28.79 -39.18
CA SER A 705 -45.05 30.01 -39.69
C SER A 705 -44.76 29.97 -41.19
N LYS A 706 -44.30 28.82 -41.72
CA LYS A 706 -44.09 28.63 -43.17
C LYS A 706 -45.41 28.61 -43.95
N SER A 707 -46.47 28.03 -43.39
CA SER A 707 -47.79 27.99 -44.05
C SER A 707 -48.41 29.39 -44.20
N GLN A 708 -48.29 30.26 -43.17
CA GLN A 708 -48.78 31.64 -43.22
C GLN A 708 -47.99 32.52 -44.20
N GLY A 709 -46.73 32.21 -44.48
CA GLY A 709 -45.90 32.92 -45.47
C GLY A 709 -46.27 32.67 -46.93
N THR A 710 -47.23 31.79 -47.24
CA THR A 710 -47.51 31.33 -48.62
C THR A 710 -48.93 31.70 -49.10
N VAL A 711 -49.33 32.97 -48.94
CA VAL A 711 -50.53 33.53 -49.57
C VAL A 711 -50.10 34.36 -50.78
N MET A 712 -50.08 33.74 -51.97
CA MET A 712 -49.99 34.49 -53.23
C MET A 712 -51.36 35.08 -53.57
N GLU A 713 -51.41 36.37 -53.89
CA GLU A 713 -52.63 36.99 -54.41
C GLU A 713 -53.07 36.35 -55.74
N PRO A 714 -54.38 36.15 -55.96
CA PRO A 714 -54.89 35.60 -57.21
C PRO A 714 -54.72 36.61 -58.34
N LYS A 715 -53.70 36.39 -59.18
CA LYS A 715 -53.48 37.17 -60.40
C LYS A 715 -54.72 37.11 -61.29
N LYS A 716 -55.34 38.27 -61.57
CA LYS A 716 -56.49 38.35 -62.50
C LYS A 716 -56.13 37.69 -63.83
N ILE A 717 -56.97 36.77 -64.27
CA ILE A 717 -56.97 36.25 -65.64
C ILE A 717 -58.05 37.03 -66.39
N GLU A 718 -57.65 37.84 -67.35
CA GLU A 718 -58.58 38.41 -68.32
C GLU A 718 -58.91 37.34 -69.37
N VAL A 719 -60.20 37.12 -69.61
CA VAL A 719 -60.68 36.20 -70.64
C VAL A 719 -60.73 36.96 -71.95
N VAL A 720 -59.89 36.55 -72.90
CA VAL A 720 -60.00 36.96 -74.30
C VAL A 720 -60.83 35.90 -75.01
N GLU A 721 -62.00 36.30 -75.53
CA GLU A 721 -62.83 35.44 -76.38
C GLU A 721 -62.21 35.25 -77.77
N GLY A 722 -62.88 34.51 -78.66
CA GLY A 722 -62.38 34.20 -80.00
C GLY A 722 -62.20 35.42 -80.93
N GLU A 723 -61.72 35.26 -82.17
CA GLU A 723 -61.66 34.02 -82.96
C GLU A 723 -60.41 33.95 -83.87
N LYS A 724 -60.38 32.95 -84.78
CA LYS A 724 -59.54 33.00 -85.97
C LYS A 724 -60.15 33.91 -87.04
N LEU A 725 -59.72 35.18 -87.13
CA LEU A 725 -59.36 35.86 -88.38
C LEU A 725 -58.74 37.23 -88.14
#